data_AF-A0A4P7JKQ0-F1
#
_entry.id   AF-A0A4P7JKQ0-F1
#
_cell.length_a   1.000
_cell.length_b   1.000
_cell.length_c   1.000
_cell.angle_alpha   90.00
_cell.angle_beta   90.00
_cell.angle_gamma   90.00
#
_symmetry.space_group_name_H-M   'P 1'
#
loop_
_entity.id
_entity.type
_entity.pdbx_description
1 polymer ?
#
loop_
_entity_poly.entity_id
_entity_poly.type
_entity_poly.pdbx_seq_one_letter_code
_entity_poly.pdbx_strand_id
1 'polypeptide(L)'
;MADLSKYRNIGIFAHVDAGKTTTTERILKLTGMIHKIGEVHDGESTTDFMEQEAERGITIQSAAVTCEWKKHRFNVIDTPGHVDFTVEVYRSLKVLDGGIGVFCGSGGVEPQSETNWRYANESKVARLIFVNKLDRLGANFYRVKEQVENVLGARSLVMTLPIGEEDDFVGVVDVLSQKAYIWDDSGQPEKYEVTDIPADMVDDAAAYREEMIETALEADEDMLMEYLEGELDPTEEQIKACIRKGTNELMFFPTYCGSAFKNKGMQLLLDAVVDYLPSPTEVPPQPLTDEEGEPTGQFALVDAEEPFRALAFKIMDDRFGALTFVRVYSGTLNKGDTVLNSFTGKTERIGRMVEMQAEDRTELTSAQAGDILAIVGMKNVQTGHTLCAVKEPCTLEAMVFPEPVISIAVAPKDKGGAEKMGIAIGKMVAEDPTFKVETDEDSGETILRGMGELHLDIKVDILKRTYGVDLVVGKPQVAYRETITQEIEDSYTHKKQSGGSGQFGKIDYRIKPGEPNSGFTFSSTVVGGNVPKEFFPAIEKGFKGMMDEGVLAGFPVLDVEVELYDGGFHAVDSSAVAFEIAAKGAFRQSIPKAGPQLIEPIMKVDVFTPEDHVGDVIGDLNRRRGMIKDQEAGTTGVRIKADVPLSEMFGYIGHLRTMTSGRGQFSMEFSHYNQCPANVAETVIAEVKERNAKK
;
A
#
# COMPACT_ATOMS: atom_id res chain seq x y z
N MET A 1 29.55 -15.26 -12.86
CA MET A 1 28.43 -15.03 -11.93
C MET A 1 28.92 -14.12 -10.82
N ALA A 2 28.12 -13.15 -10.41
CA ALA A 2 28.49 -12.29 -9.31
C ALA A 2 28.38 -13.05 -7.98
N ASP A 3 29.25 -12.72 -7.03
CA ASP A 3 29.29 -13.33 -5.70
C ASP A 3 28.14 -12.77 -4.85
N LEU A 4 27.07 -13.55 -4.68
CA LEU A 4 25.85 -13.12 -3.96
C LEU A 4 26.09 -12.84 -2.49
N SER A 5 27.13 -13.41 -1.87
CA SER A 5 27.49 -13.12 -0.47
C SER A 5 27.82 -11.64 -0.26
N LYS A 6 28.20 -10.93 -1.33
CA LYS A 6 28.57 -9.52 -1.32
C LYS A 6 27.43 -8.57 -1.65
N TYR A 7 26.21 -9.09 -1.83
CA TYR A 7 25.03 -8.29 -2.14
C TYR A 7 24.34 -7.85 -0.86
N ARG A 8 23.88 -6.61 -0.83
CA ARG A 8 22.98 -6.08 0.21
C ARG A 8 21.83 -5.36 -0.47
N ASN A 9 20.66 -5.98 -0.47
CA ASN A 9 19.42 -5.36 -0.95
C ASN A 9 18.76 -4.66 0.25
N ILE A 10 18.94 -3.35 0.36
CA ILE A 10 18.54 -2.58 1.55
C ILE A 10 17.50 -1.51 1.24
N GLY A 11 16.52 -1.38 2.12
CA GLY A 11 15.58 -0.25 2.09
C GLY A 11 15.87 0.77 3.17
N ILE A 12 15.56 2.03 2.90
CA ILE A 12 15.56 3.07 3.92
C ILE A 12 14.12 3.50 4.13
N PHE A 13 13.64 3.42 5.37
CA PHE A 13 12.27 3.77 5.74
C PHE A 13 12.26 4.59 7.03
N ALA A 14 11.36 5.58 7.07
CA ALA A 14 11.32 6.56 8.15
C ALA A 14 9.98 7.31 8.18
N HIS A 15 9.73 8.07 9.25
CA HIS A 15 8.73 9.12 9.23
C HIS A 15 9.11 10.24 8.24
N VAL A 16 8.13 11.06 7.84
CA VAL A 16 8.35 12.29 7.07
C VAL A 16 9.35 13.18 7.81
N ASP A 17 10.27 13.83 7.12
CA ASP A 17 11.28 14.70 7.74
C ASP A 17 12.23 14.03 8.75
N ALA A 18 12.25 12.70 8.91
CA ALA A 18 13.30 12.02 9.70
C ALA A 18 14.70 12.06 9.02
N GLY A 19 14.74 12.51 7.75
CA GLY A 19 15.97 12.64 6.96
C GLY A 19 16.32 11.41 6.12
N LYS A 20 15.32 10.59 5.76
CA LYS A 20 15.46 9.40 4.92
C LYS A 20 16.19 9.67 3.60
N THR A 21 15.67 10.58 2.78
CA THR A 21 16.27 10.99 1.50
C THR A 21 17.68 11.53 1.70
N THR A 22 17.89 12.36 2.72
CA THR A 22 19.23 12.87 3.07
C THR A 22 20.20 11.74 3.40
N THR A 23 19.75 10.73 4.14
CA THR A 23 20.53 9.52 4.41
C THR A 23 20.87 8.78 3.12
N THR A 24 19.90 8.56 2.22
CA THR A 24 20.13 7.96 0.90
C THR A 24 21.19 8.70 0.11
N GLU A 25 21.09 10.03 -0.02
CA GLU A 25 22.06 10.84 -0.73
C GLU A 25 23.46 10.79 -0.11
N ARG A 26 23.55 10.73 1.22
CA ARG A 26 24.84 10.56 1.91
C ARG A 26 25.48 9.22 1.59
N ILE A 27 24.70 8.15 1.51
CA ILE A 27 25.19 6.83 1.11
C ILE A 27 25.75 6.90 -0.32
N LEU A 28 25.02 7.53 -1.24
CA LEU A 28 25.47 7.68 -2.65
C LEU A 28 26.74 8.54 -2.78
N LYS A 29 26.88 9.58 -1.95
CA LYS A 29 28.10 10.40 -1.92
C LYS A 29 29.29 9.63 -1.35
N LEU A 30 29.11 8.93 -0.22
CA LEU A 30 30.17 8.15 0.44
C LEU A 30 30.69 7.01 -0.44
N THR A 31 29.82 6.43 -1.25
CA THR A 31 30.18 5.39 -2.23
C THR A 31 30.77 5.95 -3.52
N GLY A 32 30.87 7.28 -3.65
CA GLY A 32 31.47 7.95 -4.81
C GLY A 32 30.57 8.04 -6.05
N MET A 33 29.29 7.65 -5.95
CA MET A 33 28.34 7.68 -7.07
C MET A 33 27.88 9.10 -7.43
N ILE A 34 27.89 10.03 -6.46
CA ILE A 34 27.47 11.43 -6.67
C ILE A 34 28.60 12.36 -6.21
N HIS A 35 28.99 13.31 -7.07
CA HIS A 35 30.08 14.27 -6.81
C HIS A 35 29.62 15.65 -6.27
N LYS A 36 28.31 15.97 -6.30
CA LYS A 36 27.73 17.22 -5.74
C LYS A 36 26.74 16.91 -4.62
N ILE A 37 26.71 17.74 -3.58
CA ILE A 37 25.62 17.74 -2.60
C ILE A 37 24.57 18.72 -3.13
N GLY A 38 23.41 18.23 -3.56
CA GLY A 38 22.21 19.06 -3.62
C GLY A 38 21.59 19.14 -2.23
N GLU A 39 20.98 20.26 -1.87
CA GLU A 39 20.15 20.34 -0.66
C GLU A 39 18.71 19.91 -1.02
N VAL A 40 18.17 18.91 -0.31
CA VAL A 40 16.78 18.46 -0.47
C VAL A 40 15.79 19.61 -0.23
N HIS A 41 16.15 20.57 0.65
CA HIS A 41 15.34 21.75 0.93
C HIS A 41 15.34 22.80 -0.19
N ASP A 42 16.32 22.78 -1.09
CA ASP A 42 16.42 23.67 -2.25
C ASP A 42 15.90 23.02 -3.55
N GLY A 43 15.34 21.80 -3.45
CA GLY A 43 14.78 21.07 -4.61
C GLY A 43 15.84 20.41 -5.50
N GLU A 44 17.08 20.26 -5.05
CA GLU A 44 18.19 19.65 -5.80
C GLU A 44 18.45 18.16 -5.45
N SER A 45 17.46 17.47 -4.89
CA SER A 45 17.57 16.05 -4.51
C SER A 45 17.79 15.15 -5.74
N THR A 46 18.76 14.24 -5.69
CA THR A 46 19.07 13.33 -6.82
C THR A 46 18.13 12.11 -6.87
N THR A 47 17.44 11.83 -5.76
CA THR A 47 16.57 10.64 -5.62
C THR A 47 15.08 10.96 -5.73
N ASP A 48 14.69 12.23 -5.60
CA ASP A 48 13.33 12.70 -5.85
C ASP A 48 13.22 13.13 -7.33
N PHE A 49 12.67 12.26 -8.17
CA PHE A 49 12.67 12.45 -9.63
C PHE A 49 11.50 13.30 -10.13
N MET A 50 10.46 13.52 -9.30
CA MET A 50 9.25 14.23 -9.70
C MET A 50 9.26 15.68 -9.19
N GLU A 51 8.78 16.62 -10.02
CA GLU A 51 8.59 18.02 -9.61
C GLU A 51 7.68 18.13 -8.37
N GLN A 52 6.68 17.24 -8.24
CA GLN A 52 5.77 17.18 -7.10
C GLN A 52 6.45 16.79 -5.78
N GLU A 53 7.51 15.97 -5.84
CA GLU A 53 8.28 15.56 -4.66
C GLU A 53 9.09 16.74 -4.12
N ALA A 54 9.79 17.46 -5.02
CA ALA A 54 10.56 18.65 -4.70
C ALA A 54 9.69 19.80 -4.17
N GLU A 55 8.53 20.08 -4.78
CA GLU A 55 7.63 21.15 -4.34
C GLU A 55 7.06 20.91 -2.94
N ARG A 56 6.86 19.64 -2.56
CA ARG A 56 6.19 19.26 -1.30
C ARG A 56 7.17 18.78 -0.22
N GLY A 57 8.44 18.56 -0.56
CA GLY A 57 9.45 18.03 0.35
C GLY A 57 9.17 16.60 0.83
N ILE A 58 8.47 15.79 0.02
CA ILE A 58 8.14 14.39 0.37
C ILE A 58 8.52 13.45 -0.76
N THR A 59 9.02 12.26 -0.41
CA THR A 59 9.20 11.15 -1.35
C THR A 59 7.83 10.54 -1.65
N ILE A 60 7.45 10.53 -2.93
CA ILE A 60 6.20 9.97 -3.45
C ILE A 60 6.48 8.60 -4.04
N GLN A 61 7.53 8.45 -4.86
CA GLN A 61 7.91 7.18 -5.49
C GLN A 61 9.25 6.63 -4.95
N SER A 62 9.41 5.31 -4.93
CA SER A 62 10.64 4.69 -4.40
C SER A 62 11.81 4.71 -5.38
N ALA A 63 12.94 5.30 -5.02
CA ALA A 63 14.14 5.29 -5.87
C ALA A 63 14.94 4.00 -5.66
N ALA A 64 15.29 3.29 -6.75
CA ALA A 64 16.16 2.11 -6.69
C ALA A 64 17.52 2.45 -7.31
N VAL A 65 18.59 2.42 -6.50
CA VAL A 65 19.95 2.80 -6.90
C VAL A 65 20.96 1.74 -6.49
N THR A 66 21.89 1.40 -7.38
CA THR A 66 23.02 0.52 -7.07
C THR A 66 24.28 1.33 -6.75
N CYS A 67 25.00 0.97 -5.68
CA CYS A 67 26.31 1.53 -5.32
C CYS A 67 27.25 0.46 -4.71
N GLU A 68 28.53 0.80 -4.48
CA GLU A 68 29.52 -0.12 -3.91
C GLU A 68 30.16 0.45 -2.63
N TRP A 69 30.20 -0.35 -1.57
CA TRP A 69 30.90 -0.03 -0.31
C TRP A 69 31.75 -1.22 0.13
N LYS A 70 33.06 -1.00 0.40
CA LYS A 70 34.00 -2.07 0.80
C LYS A 70 33.91 -3.36 -0.06
N LYS A 71 33.82 -3.20 -1.39
CA LYS A 71 33.66 -4.31 -2.36
C LYS A 71 32.36 -5.12 -2.21
N HIS A 72 31.37 -4.58 -1.49
CA HIS A 72 30.02 -5.10 -1.40
C HIS A 72 29.11 -4.23 -2.24
N ARG A 73 28.20 -4.87 -2.98
CA ARG A 73 27.23 -4.21 -3.83
C ARG A 73 25.97 -3.92 -3.03
N PHE A 74 25.60 -2.66 -2.94
CA PHE A 74 24.39 -2.20 -2.29
C PHE A 74 23.35 -1.87 -3.35
N ASN A 75 22.18 -2.49 -3.25
CA ASN A 75 21.01 -2.11 -4.01
C ASN A 75 20.06 -1.41 -3.02
N VAL A 76 20.06 -0.08 -3.05
CA VAL A 76 19.33 0.77 -2.11
C VAL A 76 17.96 1.12 -2.69
N ILE A 77 16.89 0.87 -1.94
CA ILE A 77 15.54 1.32 -2.25
C ILE A 77 15.13 2.40 -1.24
N ASP A 78 14.97 3.62 -1.71
CA ASP A 78 14.44 4.71 -0.89
C ASP A 78 12.91 4.64 -0.85
N THR A 79 12.28 4.53 0.32
CA THR A 79 10.83 4.28 0.41
C THR A 79 10.02 5.53 0.81
N PRO A 80 8.79 5.73 0.34
CA PRO A 80 7.97 6.87 0.78
C PRO A 80 7.76 6.91 2.31
N GLY A 81 7.78 8.12 2.89
CA GLY A 81 7.51 8.30 4.33
C GLY A 81 6.04 8.60 4.66
N HIS A 82 5.22 8.87 3.63
CA HIS A 82 3.85 9.33 3.78
C HIS A 82 2.83 8.18 3.72
N VAL A 83 1.75 8.27 4.50
CA VAL A 83 0.78 7.17 4.65
C VAL A 83 -0.01 6.83 3.39
N ASP A 84 -0.27 7.83 2.56
CA ASP A 84 -1.01 7.64 1.31
C ASP A 84 -0.23 6.81 0.28
N PHE A 85 1.07 6.60 0.52
CA PHE A 85 1.97 5.76 -0.28
C PHE A 85 2.43 4.51 0.51
N THR A 86 1.67 4.09 1.52
CA THR A 86 1.95 2.87 2.32
C THR A 86 2.11 1.62 1.47
N VAL A 87 1.36 1.51 0.38
CA VAL A 87 1.49 0.40 -0.58
C VAL A 87 2.89 0.35 -1.19
N GLU A 88 3.52 1.49 -1.42
CA GLU A 88 4.88 1.55 -1.95
C GLU A 88 5.93 1.16 -0.93
N VAL A 89 5.72 1.49 0.35
CA VAL A 89 6.54 0.99 1.46
C VAL A 89 6.40 -0.53 1.60
N TYR A 90 5.17 -1.04 1.62
CA TYR A 90 4.89 -2.47 1.73
C TYR A 90 5.50 -3.27 0.57
N ARG A 91 5.33 -2.77 -0.67
CA ARG A 91 5.95 -3.34 -1.88
C ARG A 91 7.48 -3.38 -1.79
N SER A 92 8.08 -2.27 -1.35
CA SER A 92 9.52 -2.17 -1.23
C SER A 92 10.03 -3.16 -0.18
N LEU A 93 9.40 -3.23 0.99
CA LEU A 93 9.79 -4.15 2.07
C LEU A 93 9.76 -5.62 1.64
N LYS A 94 8.76 -6.06 0.87
CA LYS A 94 8.71 -7.45 0.34
C LYS A 94 9.86 -7.79 -0.63
N VAL A 95 10.46 -6.78 -1.25
CA VAL A 95 11.53 -6.92 -2.25
C VAL A 95 12.91 -6.77 -1.61
N LEU A 96 12.99 -6.41 -0.34
CA LEU A 96 14.25 -6.14 0.34
C LEU A 96 14.69 -7.34 1.19
N ASP A 97 16.00 -7.45 1.39
CA ASP A 97 16.60 -8.47 2.26
C ASP A 97 16.88 -7.90 3.65
N GLY A 98 17.24 -6.61 3.70
CA GLY A 98 17.34 -5.87 4.94
C GLY A 98 16.92 -4.42 4.80
N GLY A 99 17.04 -3.64 5.87
CA GLY A 99 16.76 -2.22 5.82
C GLY A 99 17.31 -1.40 6.97
N ILE A 100 17.11 -0.09 6.87
CA ILE A 100 17.51 0.90 7.87
C ILE A 100 16.26 1.68 8.27
N GLY A 101 15.84 1.50 9.52
CA GLY A 101 14.82 2.33 10.15
C GLY A 101 15.44 3.62 10.65
N VAL A 102 15.09 4.75 10.02
CA VAL A 102 15.63 6.06 10.38
C VAL A 102 14.67 6.77 11.33
N PHE A 103 15.18 7.22 12.47
CA PHE A 103 14.44 7.95 13.49
C PHE A 103 15.04 9.33 13.70
N CYS A 104 14.21 10.32 13.97
CA CYS A 104 14.68 11.67 14.26
C CYS A 104 15.06 11.79 15.74
N GLY A 105 16.26 12.25 16.08
CA GLY A 105 16.68 12.43 17.47
C GLY A 105 15.79 13.40 18.27
N SER A 106 15.24 14.42 17.60
CA SER A 106 14.31 15.38 18.21
C SER A 106 12.85 14.91 18.20
N GLY A 107 12.43 14.22 17.14
CA GLY A 107 11.04 13.76 16.95
C GLY A 107 10.74 12.42 17.63
N GLY A 108 11.74 11.56 17.73
CA GLY A 108 11.65 10.24 18.33
C GLY A 108 10.92 9.21 17.47
N VAL A 109 10.18 8.32 18.13
CA VAL A 109 9.27 7.38 17.46
C VAL A 109 7.97 8.10 17.14
N GLU A 110 7.72 8.23 15.84
CA GLU A 110 6.58 8.91 15.26
C GLU A 110 5.57 7.91 14.68
N PRO A 111 4.29 8.31 14.49
CA PRO A 111 3.20 7.45 14.04
C PRO A 111 3.51 6.58 12.82
N GLN A 112 4.09 7.19 11.79
CA GLN A 112 4.45 6.49 10.55
C GLN A 112 5.63 5.55 10.78
N SER A 113 6.55 5.88 11.69
CA SER A 113 7.64 4.98 12.07
C SER A 113 7.08 3.68 12.65
N GLU A 114 6.07 3.74 13.52
CA GLU A 114 5.39 2.55 14.07
C GLU A 114 4.79 1.66 12.97
N THR A 115 4.29 2.29 11.92
CA THR A 115 3.59 1.59 10.83
C THR A 115 4.54 0.94 9.86
N ASN A 116 5.59 1.66 9.49
CA ASN A 116 6.68 1.11 8.70
C ASN A 116 7.36 -0.03 9.46
N TRP A 117 7.51 0.11 10.78
CA TRP A 117 8.05 -0.94 11.65
C TRP A 117 7.17 -2.19 11.66
N ARG A 118 5.84 -2.01 11.73
CA ARG A 118 4.85 -3.09 11.63
C ARG A 118 4.93 -3.82 10.30
N TYR A 119 4.97 -3.11 9.18
CA TYR A 119 5.12 -3.74 7.85
C TYR A 119 6.44 -4.48 7.70
N ALA A 120 7.51 -3.95 8.29
CA ALA A 120 8.80 -4.63 8.30
C ALA A 120 8.78 -5.90 9.20
N ASN A 121 7.99 -5.92 10.28
CA ASN A 121 7.74 -7.14 11.08
C ASN A 121 6.97 -8.18 10.28
N GLU A 122 5.86 -7.79 9.66
CA GLU A 122 5.02 -8.68 8.84
C GLU A 122 5.81 -9.27 7.67
N SER A 123 6.71 -8.48 7.07
CA SER A 123 7.59 -8.90 5.97
C SER A 123 8.87 -9.62 6.44
N LYS A 124 9.07 -9.76 7.76
CA LYS A 124 10.26 -10.36 8.39
C LYS A 124 11.60 -9.81 7.87
N VAL A 125 11.68 -8.50 7.67
CA VAL A 125 12.87 -7.84 7.13
C VAL A 125 13.86 -7.51 8.24
N ALA A 126 15.08 -8.05 8.14
CA ALA A 126 16.19 -7.74 9.04
C ALA A 126 16.55 -6.25 8.94
N ARG A 127 16.84 -5.58 10.05
CA ARG A 127 16.99 -4.12 10.01
C ARG A 127 17.91 -3.55 11.07
N LEU A 128 18.53 -2.42 10.71
CA LEU A 128 19.29 -1.56 11.61
C LEU A 128 18.44 -0.35 12.01
N ILE A 129 18.74 0.21 13.18
CA ILE A 129 18.16 1.47 13.64
C ILE A 129 19.20 2.56 13.47
N PHE A 130 18.81 3.69 12.88
CA PHE A 130 19.63 4.88 12.78
C PHE A 130 18.92 6.09 13.38
N VAL A 131 19.41 6.56 14.52
CA VAL A 131 18.96 7.80 15.15
C VAL A 131 19.70 8.97 14.52
N ASN A 132 19.03 9.64 13.59
CA ASN A 132 19.53 10.73 12.78
C ASN A 132 19.24 12.09 13.43
N LYS A 133 19.82 13.16 12.87
CA LYS A 133 19.57 14.55 13.28
C LYS A 133 19.92 14.84 14.74
N LEU A 134 20.97 14.20 15.26
CA LEU A 134 21.49 14.50 16.60
C LEU A 134 22.11 15.89 16.73
N ASP A 135 22.34 16.56 15.61
CA ASP A 135 22.79 17.96 15.53
C ASP A 135 21.67 19.00 15.74
N ARG A 136 20.45 18.58 16.07
CA ARG A 136 19.30 19.48 16.25
C ARG A 136 18.99 19.74 17.72
N LEU A 137 18.44 20.92 18.00
CA LEU A 137 17.88 21.25 19.30
C LEU A 137 16.81 20.22 19.72
N GLY A 138 16.89 19.78 20.97
CA GLY A 138 16.03 18.75 21.56
C GLY A 138 16.33 17.33 21.10
N ALA A 139 17.44 17.10 20.39
CA ALA A 139 17.85 15.76 20.02
C ALA A 139 18.40 15.00 21.22
N ASN A 140 17.86 13.80 21.47
CA ASN A 140 18.29 12.98 22.59
C ASN A 140 18.25 11.50 22.21
N PHE A 141 19.42 10.88 22.10
CA PHE A 141 19.57 9.48 21.69
C PHE A 141 18.89 8.52 22.67
N TYR A 142 19.14 8.67 23.98
CA TYR A 142 18.62 7.77 25.01
C TYR A 142 17.09 7.77 25.05
N ARG A 143 16.46 8.94 24.89
CA ARG A 143 15.01 9.05 24.77
C ARG A 143 14.47 8.30 23.56
N VAL A 144 15.15 8.37 22.41
CA VAL A 144 14.72 7.61 21.22
C VAL A 144 14.90 6.11 21.44
N LYS A 145 15.99 5.68 22.09
CA LYS A 145 16.20 4.26 22.49
C LYS A 145 15.05 3.75 23.35
N GLU A 146 14.69 4.47 24.40
CA GLU A 146 13.55 4.13 25.26
C GLU A 146 12.21 4.11 24.51
N GLN A 147 12.00 5.02 23.56
CA GLN A 147 10.79 5.02 22.74
C GLN A 147 10.75 3.84 21.78
N VAL A 148 11.87 3.44 21.18
CA VAL A 148 11.92 2.22 20.35
C VAL A 148 11.53 0.99 21.19
N GLU A 149 12.01 0.89 22.42
CA GLU A 149 11.68 -0.22 23.31
C GLU A 149 10.20 -0.19 23.75
N ASN A 150 9.73 0.95 24.25
CA ASN A 150 8.40 1.08 24.84
C ASN A 150 7.27 1.23 23.81
N VAL A 151 7.52 1.92 22.69
CA VAL A 151 6.49 2.22 21.67
C VAL A 151 6.51 1.21 20.55
N LEU A 152 7.66 0.69 20.12
CA LEU A 152 7.72 -0.30 19.02
C LEU A 152 7.76 -1.75 19.53
N GLY A 153 8.01 -1.95 20.83
CA GLY A 153 8.26 -3.27 21.39
C GLY A 153 9.53 -3.91 20.81
N ALA A 154 10.51 -3.09 20.42
CA ALA A 154 11.72 -3.54 19.75
C ALA A 154 12.95 -3.42 20.66
N ARG A 155 13.76 -4.47 20.73
CA ARG A 155 14.99 -4.48 21.53
C ARG A 155 16.13 -3.79 20.79
N SER A 156 16.58 -2.64 21.29
CA SER A 156 17.68 -1.87 20.70
C SER A 156 19.02 -2.39 21.18
N LEU A 157 19.87 -2.87 20.26
CA LEU A 157 21.26 -3.23 20.58
C LEU A 157 22.16 -2.02 20.30
N VAL A 158 22.60 -1.29 21.33
CA VAL A 158 23.35 -0.04 21.16
C VAL A 158 24.77 -0.32 20.64
N MET A 159 25.04 0.09 19.41
CA MET A 159 26.36 -0.08 18.77
C MET A 159 27.21 1.19 18.82
N THR A 160 26.57 2.36 18.87
CA THR A 160 27.26 3.65 18.99
C THR A 160 26.59 4.57 19.98
N LEU A 161 27.39 5.32 20.73
CA LEU A 161 26.94 6.39 21.63
C LEU A 161 27.33 7.77 21.08
N PRO A 162 26.47 8.79 21.18
CA PRO A 162 26.81 10.12 20.69
C PRO A 162 27.80 10.86 21.60
N ILE A 163 28.75 11.58 21.01
CA ILE A 163 29.68 12.47 21.71
C ILE A 163 29.19 13.91 21.52
N GLY A 164 28.75 14.52 22.62
CA GLY A 164 28.11 15.83 22.64
C GLY A 164 26.62 15.78 22.27
N GLU A 165 25.92 16.89 22.50
CA GLU A 165 24.49 17.05 22.25
C GLU A 165 24.25 18.27 21.35
N GLU A 166 23.22 18.19 20.50
CA GLU A 166 22.75 19.32 19.68
C GLU A 166 23.90 19.96 18.85
N ASP A 167 24.17 21.25 19.03
CA ASP A 167 25.23 21.98 18.33
C ASP A 167 26.64 21.48 18.68
N ASP A 168 26.82 20.91 19.88
CA ASP A 168 28.09 20.36 20.37
C ASP A 168 28.29 18.89 19.94
N PHE A 169 27.40 18.34 19.10
CA PHE A 169 27.56 16.99 18.55
C PHE A 169 28.76 16.90 17.60
N VAL A 170 29.82 16.25 18.06
CA VAL A 170 31.12 16.18 17.36
C VAL A 170 31.47 14.79 16.84
N GLY A 171 30.87 13.73 17.39
CA GLY A 171 31.23 12.38 16.99
C GLY A 171 30.44 11.28 17.68
N VAL A 172 30.94 10.05 17.57
CA VAL A 172 30.32 8.88 18.20
C VAL A 172 31.39 7.94 18.77
N VAL A 173 31.06 7.27 19.86
CA VAL A 173 31.83 6.15 20.41
C VAL A 173 31.31 4.86 19.80
N ASP A 174 32.18 4.06 19.20
CA ASP A 174 31.88 2.68 18.80
C ASP A 174 32.04 1.77 20.02
N VAL A 175 30.92 1.20 20.46
CA VAL A 175 30.83 0.38 21.69
C VAL A 175 31.58 -0.95 21.52
N LEU A 176 31.64 -1.49 20.30
CA LEU A 176 32.29 -2.77 20.04
C LEU A 176 33.81 -2.63 20.09
N SER A 177 34.37 -1.71 19.30
CA SER A 177 35.82 -1.49 19.22
C SER A 177 36.39 -0.66 20.37
N GLN A 178 35.52 -0.04 21.20
CA GLN A 178 35.87 0.84 22.31
C GLN A 178 36.74 2.02 21.86
N LYS A 179 36.34 2.69 20.76
CA LYS A 179 37.03 3.85 20.19
C LYS A 179 36.07 4.99 19.90
N ALA A 180 36.56 6.21 20.02
CA ALA A 180 35.82 7.41 19.64
C ALA A 180 36.18 7.83 18.21
N TYR A 181 35.16 8.17 17.43
CA TYR A 181 35.27 8.72 16.09
C TYR A 181 34.82 10.17 16.16
N ILE A 182 35.73 11.11 15.91
CA ILE A 182 35.45 12.55 16.01
C ILE A 182 35.62 13.17 14.62
N TRP A 183 34.56 13.82 14.13
CA TRP A 183 34.57 14.52 12.84
C TRP A 183 34.86 16.00 13.02
N ASP A 184 35.57 16.58 12.05
CA ASP A 184 35.76 18.02 11.98
C ASP A 184 34.49 18.73 11.45
N ASP A 185 34.48 20.07 11.55
CA ASP A 185 33.39 20.90 11.01
C ASP A 185 33.57 21.26 9.53
N SER A 186 34.47 20.57 8.82
CA SER A 186 34.70 20.83 7.39
C SER A 186 33.56 20.32 6.51
N GLY A 187 32.65 19.51 7.08
CA GLY A 187 31.57 18.84 6.36
C GLY A 187 32.04 17.73 5.41
N GLN A 188 33.32 17.34 5.47
CA GLN A 188 33.85 16.23 4.68
C GLN A 188 33.72 14.94 5.48
N PRO A 189 32.92 13.96 5.00
CA PRO A 189 32.68 12.73 5.75
C PRO A 189 33.98 11.97 6.09
N GLU A 190 34.96 11.95 5.18
CA GLU A 190 36.19 11.17 5.33
C GLU A 190 37.19 11.77 6.34
N LYS A 191 36.95 13.00 6.81
CA LYS A 191 37.82 13.66 7.78
C LYS A 191 37.32 13.42 9.20
N TYR A 192 37.74 12.29 9.76
CA TYR A 192 37.57 11.99 11.17
C TYR A 192 38.86 11.45 11.78
N GLU A 193 39.05 11.71 13.06
CA GLU A 193 40.13 11.15 13.86
C GLU A 193 39.57 10.05 14.76
N VAL A 194 40.32 8.95 14.88
CA VAL A 194 40.01 7.86 15.79
C VAL A 194 40.85 8.05 17.05
N THR A 195 40.19 8.30 18.18
CA THR A 195 40.81 8.58 19.47
C THR A 195 40.34 7.60 20.54
N ASP A 196 40.99 7.64 21.71
CA ASP A 196 40.46 6.98 22.90
C ASP A 196 39.13 7.61 23.32
N ILE A 197 38.32 6.86 24.06
CA ILE A 197 37.00 7.30 24.56
C ILE A 197 37.18 8.52 25.49
N PRO A 198 36.36 9.58 25.33
CA PRO A 198 36.34 10.71 26.26
C PRO A 198 36.17 10.26 27.71
N ALA A 199 36.91 10.89 28.63
CA ALA A 199 36.99 10.45 30.03
C ALA A 199 35.63 10.43 30.76
N ASP A 200 34.70 11.27 30.31
CA ASP A 200 33.33 11.40 30.81
C ASP A 200 32.38 10.30 30.30
N MET A 201 32.78 9.52 29.28
CA MET A 201 31.97 8.47 28.68
C MET A 201 32.53 7.06 28.89
N VAL A 202 33.69 6.90 29.54
CA VAL A 202 34.35 5.59 29.71
C VAL A 202 33.45 4.60 30.46
N ASP A 203 32.83 5.04 31.56
CA ASP A 203 31.97 4.18 32.38
C ASP A 203 30.69 3.78 31.62
N ASP A 204 30.07 4.73 30.92
CA ASP A 204 28.88 4.47 30.09
C ASP A 204 29.20 3.52 28.93
N ALA A 205 30.31 3.75 28.21
CA ALA A 205 30.73 2.90 27.10
C ALA A 205 31.08 1.48 27.55
N ALA A 206 31.61 1.31 28.77
CA ALA A 206 31.85 0.00 29.36
C ALA A 206 30.54 -0.71 29.72
N ALA A 207 29.59 -0.01 30.34
CA ALA A 207 28.29 -0.56 30.70
C ALA A 207 27.48 -0.99 29.46
N TYR A 208 27.40 -0.14 28.43
CA TYR A 208 26.73 -0.48 27.17
C TYR A 208 27.45 -1.61 26.42
N ARG A 209 28.77 -1.76 26.58
CA ARG A 209 29.50 -2.90 25.98
C ARG A 209 29.14 -4.22 26.64
N GLU A 210 29.01 -4.23 27.96
CA GLU A 210 28.57 -5.42 28.70
C GLU A 210 27.14 -5.81 28.29
N GLU A 211 26.20 -4.87 28.31
CA GLU A 211 24.81 -5.07 27.86
C GLU A 211 24.74 -5.58 26.41
N MET A 212 25.56 -5.00 25.52
CA MET A 212 25.61 -5.40 24.11
C MET A 212 26.16 -6.82 23.95
N ILE A 213 27.23 -7.21 24.66
CA ILE A 213 27.81 -8.55 24.56
C ILE A 213 26.80 -9.58 25.08
N GLU A 214 26.23 -9.36 26.26
CA GLU A 214 25.21 -10.26 26.83
C GLU A 214 24.05 -10.45 25.86
N THR A 215 23.49 -9.35 25.36
CA THR A 215 22.38 -9.40 24.40
C THR A 215 22.75 -10.09 23.09
N ALA A 216 23.95 -9.83 22.56
CA ALA A 216 24.40 -10.45 21.32
C ALA A 216 24.51 -11.97 21.48
N LEU A 217 25.09 -12.44 22.58
CA LEU A 217 25.29 -13.86 22.86
C LEU A 217 23.97 -14.63 23.05
N GLU A 218 22.84 -13.98 23.36
CA GLU A 218 21.54 -14.66 23.40
C GLU A 218 21.16 -15.33 22.07
N ALA A 219 21.73 -14.89 20.94
CA ALA A 219 21.55 -15.56 19.65
C ALA A 219 22.23 -16.95 19.58
N ASP A 220 23.14 -17.27 20.51
CA ASP A 220 23.86 -18.54 20.58
C ASP A 220 23.91 -19.06 22.03
N GLU A 221 22.97 -19.96 22.36
CA GLU A 221 22.78 -20.48 23.72
C GLU A 221 24.05 -21.10 24.32
N ASP A 222 24.85 -21.80 23.51
CA ASP A 222 26.09 -22.44 23.97
C ASP A 222 27.13 -21.38 24.36
N MET A 223 27.34 -20.38 23.49
CA MET A 223 28.27 -19.29 23.79
C MET A 223 27.82 -18.42 24.97
N LEU A 224 26.52 -18.19 25.14
CA LEU A 224 25.99 -17.46 26.29
C LEU A 224 26.27 -18.21 27.60
N MET A 225 26.07 -19.53 27.64
CA MET A 225 26.36 -20.34 28.81
C MET A 225 27.84 -20.28 29.18
N GLU A 226 28.75 -20.49 28.22
CA GLU A 226 30.20 -20.42 28.46
C GLU A 226 30.65 -19.03 28.96
N TYR A 227 30.03 -17.96 28.46
CA TYR A 227 30.30 -16.60 28.91
C TYR A 227 29.84 -16.37 30.37
N LEU A 228 28.61 -16.80 30.71
CA LEU A 228 28.06 -16.66 32.08
C LEU A 228 28.83 -17.50 33.11
N GLU A 229 29.40 -18.63 32.70
CA GLU A 229 30.27 -19.46 33.54
C GLU A 229 31.70 -18.89 33.69
N GLY A 230 32.02 -17.83 32.93
CA GLY A 230 33.34 -17.19 32.91
C GLY A 230 34.40 -18.01 32.17
N GLU A 231 33.97 -18.98 31.36
CA GLU A 231 34.84 -19.90 30.61
C GLU A 231 35.22 -19.37 29.23
N LEU A 232 34.45 -18.41 28.69
CA LEU A 232 34.67 -17.77 27.38
C LEU A 232 34.77 -16.25 27.49
N ASP A 233 35.85 -15.69 26.94
CA ASP A 233 35.93 -14.25 26.58
C ASP A 233 35.76 -14.14 25.06
N PRO A 234 34.56 -13.79 24.56
CA PRO A 234 34.25 -13.89 23.14
C PRO A 234 35.07 -12.89 22.33
N THR A 235 35.67 -13.38 21.24
CA THR A 235 36.39 -12.52 20.30
C THR A 235 35.44 -11.57 19.57
N GLU A 236 35.94 -10.45 19.06
CA GLU A 236 35.13 -9.49 18.29
C GLU A 236 34.44 -10.16 17.08
N GLU A 237 35.11 -11.10 16.41
CA GLU A 237 34.52 -11.85 15.29
C GLU A 237 33.35 -12.73 15.72
N GLN A 238 33.45 -13.39 16.87
CA GLN A 238 32.36 -14.18 17.43
C GLN A 238 31.18 -13.29 17.83
N ILE A 239 31.44 -12.16 18.50
CA ILE A 239 30.39 -11.19 18.84
C ILE A 239 29.68 -10.71 17.57
N LYS A 240 30.43 -10.34 16.53
CA LYS A 240 29.84 -9.92 15.25
C LYS A 240 28.99 -11.00 14.60
N ALA A 241 29.41 -12.26 14.68
CA ALA A 241 28.63 -13.39 14.16
C ALA A 241 27.30 -13.56 14.91
N CYS A 242 27.32 -13.45 16.24
CA CYS A 242 26.11 -13.49 17.07
C CYS A 242 25.17 -12.29 16.77
N ILE A 243 25.73 -11.08 16.63
CA ILE A 243 24.94 -9.89 16.25
C ILE A 243 24.28 -10.09 14.88
N ARG A 244 25.02 -10.61 13.89
CA ARG A 244 24.48 -10.91 12.55
C ARG A 244 23.33 -11.92 12.64
N LYS A 245 23.53 -13.01 13.39
CA LYS A 245 22.50 -14.04 13.59
C LYS A 245 21.24 -13.44 14.24
N GLY A 246 21.38 -12.76 15.37
CA GLY A 246 20.24 -12.16 16.07
C GLY A 246 19.54 -11.05 15.28
N THR A 247 20.28 -10.31 14.44
CA THR A 247 19.70 -9.30 13.52
C THR A 247 18.86 -9.95 12.42
N ASN A 248 19.36 -11.05 11.84
CA ASN A 248 18.65 -11.80 10.79
C ASN A 248 17.42 -12.53 11.33
N GLU A 249 17.46 -12.96 12.59
CA GLU A 249 16.35 -13.62 13.29
C GLU A 249 15.38 -12.63 13.97
N LEU A 250 15.63 -11.32 13.85
CA LEU A 250 14.81 -10.23 14.41
C LEU A 250 14.71 -10.24 15.95
N MET A 251 15.70 -10.80 16.64
CA MET A 251 15.76 -10.84 18.11
C MET A 251 16.01 -9.45 18.72
N PHE A 252 16.88 -8.69 18.06
CA PHE A 252 17.24 -7.32 18.42
C PHE A 252 17.69 -6.56 17.17
N PHE A 253 17.81 -5.23 17.31
CA PHE A 253 18.10 -4.35 16.18
C PHE A 253 19.34 -3.50 16.50
N PRO A 254 20.48 -3.70 15.80
CA PRO A 254 21.67 -2.89 15.98
C PRO A 254 21.36 -1.41 15.75
N THR A 255 21.68 -0.60 16.75
CA THR A 255 21.25 0.79 16.88
C THR A 255 22.45 1.72 16.81
N TYR A 256 22.43 2.54 15.77
CA TYR A 256 23.44 3.53 15.44
C TYR A 256 22.90 4.94 15.60
N CYS A 257 23.79 5.90 15.78
CA CYS A 257 23.42 7.31 15.90
C CYS A 257 24.33 8.20 15.05
N GLY A 258 23.83 9.37 14.66
CA GLY A 258 24.61 10.31 13.85
C GLY A 258 23.82 11.49 13.29
N SER A 259 24.46 12.18 12.35
CA SER A 259 23.86 13.25 11.56
C SER A 259 24.21 13.06 10.08
N ALA A 260 23.22 12.65 9.30
CA ALA A 260 23.35 12.59 7.85
C ALA A 260 23.56 14.00 7.25
N PHE A 261 22.99 15.05 7.87
CA PHE A 261 23.17 16.42 7.41
C PHE A 261 24.63 16.88 7.54
N LYS A 262 25.22 16.73 8.73
CA LYS A 262 26.61 17.11 9.02
C LYS A 262 27.66 16.06 8.64
N ASN A 263 27.25 14.94 8.04
CA ASN A 263 28.12 13.84 7.60
C ASN A 263 28.89 13.13 8.74
N LYS A 264 28.29 13.03 9.93
CA LYS A 264 28.90 12.40 11.11
C LYS A 264 28.22 11.05 11.41
N GLY A 265 28.98 9.98 11.60
CA GLY A 265 28.48 8.63 11.97
C GLY A 265 28.03 7.72 10.82
N MET A 266 27.92 8.24 9.59
CA MET A 266 27.38 7.48 8.44
C MET A 266 28.24 6.28 8.02
N GLN A 267 29.56 6.35 8.17
CA GLN A 267 30.47 5.26 7.77
C GLN A 267 30.26 4.01 8.62
N LEU A 268 30.07 4.19 9.92
CA LEU A 268 29.83 3.08 10.85
C LEU A 268 28.50 2.39 10.53
N LEU A 269 27.48 3.16 10.14
CA LEU A 269 26.22 2.61 9.65
C LEU A 269 26.41 1.80 8.36
N LEU A 270 27.20 2.30 7.39
CA LEU A 270 27.48 1.56 6.16
C LEU A 270 28.29 0.29 6.40
N ASP A 271 29.21 0.32 7.36
CA ASP A 271 29.94 -0.86 7.81
C ASP A 271 29.01 -1.88 8.46
N ALA A 272 28.05 -1.44 9.27
CA ALA A 272 27.03 -2.29 9.88
C ALA A 272 26.11 -2.96 8.85
N VAL A 273 25.81 -2.29 7.73
CA VAL A 273 25.07 -2.90 6.61
C VAL A 273 25.84 -4.09 6.04
N VAL A 274 27.16 -4.00 5.92
CA VAL A 274 27.99 -5.12 5.46
C VAL A 274 28.00 -6.22 6.53
N ASP A 275 28.31 -5.85 7.77
CA ASP A 275 28.60 -6.80 8.85
C ASP A 275 27.34 -7.55 9.33
N TYR A 276 26.17 -6.90 9.40
CA TYR A 276 25.00 -7.45 10.09
C TYR A 276 23.76 -7.69 9.22
N LEU A 277 23.59 -6.99 8.10
CA LEU A 277 22.42 -7.24 7.23
C LEU A 277 22.64 -8.45 6.30
N PRO A 278 21.57 -9.19 5.96
CA PRO A 278 21.68 -10.45 5.22
C PRO A 278 22.05 -10.23 3.75
N SER A 279 22.69 -11.23 3.15
CA SER A 279 22.76 -11.38 1.70
C SER A 279 21.49 -12.07 1.15
N PRO A 280 21.23 -12.01 -0.17
CA PRO A 280 20.05 -12.64 -0.76
C PRO A 280 19.93 -14.15 -0.48
N THR A 281 21.06 -14.83 -0.25
CA THR A 281 21.14 -16.26 0.05
C THR A 281 20.85 -16.62 1.51
N GLU A 282 20.84 -15.64 2.41
CA GLU A 282 20.62 -15.83 3.85
C GLU A 282 19.17 -15.52 4.27
N VAL A 283 18.36 -14.98 3.36
CA VAL A 283 16.94 -14.69 3.59
C VAL A 283 16.11 -15.94 3.30
N PRO A 284 15.05 -16.21 4.09
CA PRO A 284 14.11 -17.30 3.79
C PRO A 284 13.61 -17.24 2.33
N PRO A 285 13.75 -18.33 1.57
CA PRO A 285 13.23 -18.43 0.21
C PRO A 285 11.74 -18.09 0.11
N GLN A 286 11.35 -17.44 -1.00
CA GLN A 286 9.95 -17.06 -1.21
C GLN A 286 9.07 -18.29 -1.49
N PRO A 287 7.91 -18.43 -0.84
CA PRO A 287 6.99 -19.53 -1.12
C PRO A 287 6.37 -19.39 -2.51
N LEU A 288 6.16 -20.53 -3.17
CA LEU A 288 5.46 -20.63 -4.45
C LEU A 288 3.98 -20.93 -4.21
N THR A 289 3.12 -20.22 -4.93
CA THR A 289 1.66 -20.43 -4.94
C THR A 289 1.20 -20.95 -6.30
N ASP A 290 0.06 -21.63 -6.30
CA ASP A 290 -0.63 -22.00 -7.53
C ASP A 290 -1.41 -20.80 -8.13
N GLU A 291 -2.21 -21.07 -9.17
CA GLU A 291 -3.06 -20.05 -9.83
C GLU A 291 -4.19 -19.54 -8.93
N GLU A 292 -4.59 -20.31 -7.91
CA GLU A 292 -5.64 -19.94 -6.94
C GLU A 292 -5.06 -19.17 -5.73
N GLY A 293 -3.73 -19.07 -5.65
CA GLY A 293 -3.01 -18.38 -4.58
C GLY A 293 -2.69 -19.27 -3.38
N GLU A 294 -2.92 -20.58 -3.48
CA GLU A 294 -2.67 -21.52 -2.39
C GLU A 294 -1.19 -21.96 -2.36
N PRO A 295 -0.56 -22.09 -1.17
CA PRO A 295 0.83 -22.49 -1.07
C PRO A 295 1.07 -23.91 -1.60
N THR A 296 1.96 -24.05 -2.57
CA THR A 296 2.33 -25.36 -3.15
C THR A 296 3.28 -26.17 -2.26
N GLY A 297 3.84 -25.55 -1.22
CA GLY A 297 4.90 -26.11 -0.37
C GLY A 297 6.29 -26.07 -0.99
N GLN A 298 6.43 -25.53 -2.21
CA GLN A 298 7.71 -25.28 -2.87
C GLN A 298 8.18 -23.85 -2.63
N PHE A 299 9.48 -23.61 -2.79
CA PHE A 299 10.09 -22.30 -2.57
C PHE A 299 11.01 -21.91 -3.72
N ALA A 300 11.09 -20.62 -4.03
CA ALA A 300 12.06 -20.05 -4.96
C ALA A 300 13.43 -19.94 -4.27
N LEU A 301 14.26 -20.96 -4.44
CA LEU A 301 15.63 -20.97 -3.94
C LEU A 301 16.48 -19.96 -4.73
N VAL A 302 17.32 -19.21 -4.00
CA VAL A 302 18.21 -18.21 -4.60
C VAL A 302 19.43 -18.88 -5.22
N ASP A 303 19.20 -19.48 -6.39
CA ASP A 303 20.21 -20.16 -7.21
C ASP A 303 20.03 -19.79 -8.69
N ALA A 304 21.13 -19.66 -9.41
CA ALA A 304 21.15 -19.35 -10.83
C ALA A 304 20.75 -20.54 -11.73
N GLU A 305 20.90 -21.78 -11.24
CA GLU A 305 20.56 -23.00 -11.98
C GLU A 305 19.07 -23.39 -11.85
N GLU A 306 18.36 -22.80 -10.91
CA GLU A 306 16.91 -22.97 -10.74
C GLU A 306 16.11 -22.36 -11.91
N PRO A 307 14.85 -22.76 -12.11
CA PRO A 307 13.95 -22.11 -13.05
C PRO A 307 13.83 -20.61 -12.77
N PHE A 308 13.77 -19.81 -13.83
CA PHE A 308 13.65 -18.36 -13.72
C PHE A 308 12.34 -17.96 -13.03
N ARG A 309 12.45 -17.16 -11.97
CA ARG A 309 11.33 -16.56 -11.22
C ARG A 309 11.72 -15.16 -10.77
N ALA A 310 10.90 -14.17 -11.12
CA ALA A 310 11.11 -12.77 -10.77
C ALA A 310 9.80 -12.07 -10.44
N LEU A 311 9.87 -11.07 -9.58
CA LEU A 311 8.72 -10.26 -9.17
C LEU A 311 8.86 -8.86 -9.76
N ALA A 312 7.85 -8.41 -10.52
CA ALA A 312 7.75 -7.03 -10.95
C ALA A 312 7.18 -6.20 -9.80
N PHE A 313 7.97 -5.28 -9.23
CA PHE A 313 7.58 -4.57 -8.01
C PHE A 313 7.42 -3.06 -8.18
N LYS A 314 7.96 -2.50 -9.27
CA LYS A 314 7.76 -1.10 -9.62
C LYS A 314 7.70 -0.95 -11.13
N ILE A 315 6.79 -0.11 -11.61
CA ILE A 315 6.76 0.34 -13.00
C ILE A 315 6.91 1.86 -12.99
N MET A 316 7.74 2.38 -13.88
CA MET A 316 7.98 3.82 -14.01
C MET A 316 7.95 4.20 -15.48
N ASP A 317 7.17 5.22 -15.84
CA ASP A 317 7.19 5.75 -17.20
C ASP A 317 8.46 6.59 -17.38
N ASP A 318 9.18 6.35 -18.48
CA ASP A 318 10.39 7.07 -18.81
C ASP A 318 10.37 7.50 -20.28
N ARG A 319 11.21 8.47 -20.64
CA ARG A 319 11.32 9.01 -22.02
C ARG A 319 11.54 7.91 -23.07
N PHE A 320 12.16 6.79 -22.71
CA PHE A 320 12.45 5.68 -23.62
C PHE A 320 11.42 4.52 -23.53
N GLY A 321 10.34 4.70 -22.77
CA GLY A 321 9.28 3.71 -22.54
C GLY A 321 9.21 3.26 -21.08
N ALA A 322 8.15 2.54 -20.74
CA ALA A 322 7.93 2.06 -19.37
C ALA A 322 9.07 1.13 -18.90
N LEU A 323 9.64 1.44 -17.74
CA LEU A 323 10.63 0.66 -17.03
C LEU A 323 9.93 -0.21 -16.01
N THR A 324 10.03 -1.54 -16.16
CA THR A 324 9.52 -2.51 -15.19
C THR A 324 10.68 -3.00 -14.34
N PHE A 325 10.74 -2.55 -13.09
CA PHE A 325 11.71 -3.02 -12.11
C PHE A 325 11.31 -4.41 -11.62
N VAL A 326 12.27 -5.33 -11.68
CA VAL A 326 12.11 -6.71 -11.29
C VAL A 326 13.20 -7.11 -10.31
N ARG A 327 12.83 -7.92 -9.31
CA ARG A 327 13.76 -8.66 -8.48
C ARG A 327 13.76 -10.12 -8.92
N VAL A 328 14.91 -10.65 -9.28
CA VAL A 328 15.08 -12.06 -9.64
C VAL A 328 15.27 -12.87 -8.36
N TYR A 329 14.38 -13.82 -8.09
CA TYR A 329 14.48 -14.69 -6.91
C TYR A 329 15.18 -16.00 -7.23
N SER A 330 14.96 -16.56 -8.42
CA SER A 330 15.62 -17.79 -8.86
C SER A 330 15.92 -17.76 -10.36
N GLY A 331 16.94 -18.52 -10.76
CA GLY A 331 17.36 -18.69 -12.15
C GLY A 331 18.13 -17.51 -12.75
N THR A 332 18.18 -17.50 -14.08
CA THR A 332 18.86 -16.47 -14.86
C THR A 332 17.95 -15.90 -15.94
N LEU A 333 18.21 -14.65 -16.31
CA LEU A 333 17.48 -13.90 -17.34
C LEU A 333 18.45 -13.34 -18.35
N ASN A 334 18.28 -13.67 -19.63
CA ASN A 334 19.11 -13.13 -20.70
C ASN A 334 18.30 -12.23 -21.64
N LYS A 335 19.01 -11.29 -22.26
CA LYS A 335 18.43 -10.44 -23.31
C LYS A 335 17.91 -11.31 -24.46
N GLY A 336 16.63 -11.16 -24.78
CA GLY A 336 15.95 -11.90 -25.84
C GLY A 336 15.17 -13.12 -25.38
N ASP A 337 15.29 -13.51 -24.10
CA ASP A 337 14.52 -14.61 -23.51
C ASP A 337 13.02 -14.35 -23.57
N THR A 338 12.24 -15.43 -23.52
CA THR A 338 10.78 -15.36 -23.43
C THR A 338 10.36 -15.88 -22.06
N VAL A 339 9.67 -15.02 -21.30
CA VAL A 339 9.16 -15.32 -19.97
C VAL A 339 7.64 -15.38 -19.98
N LEU A 340 7.06 -16.07 -19.01
CA LEU A 340 5.62 -16.14 -18.81
C LEU A 340 5.24 -15.18 -17.67
N ASN A 341 4.23 -14.34 -17.88
CA ASN A 341 3.55 -13.69 -16.77
C ASN A 341 2.49 -14.65 -16.22
N SER A 342 2.68 -15.16 -15.00
CA SER A 342 1.81 -16.17 -14.42
C SER A 342 0.38 -15.65 -14.15
N PHE A 343 0.22 -14.36 -13.86
CA PHE A 343 -1.09 -13.75 -13.58
C PHE A 343 -1.96 -13.61 -14.84
N THR A 344 -1.33 -13.33 -15.99
CA THR A 344 -2.08 -13.07 -17.24
C THR A 344 -2.05 -14.25 -18.20
N GLY A 345 -1.23 -15.27 -17.93
CA GLY A 345 -0.95 -16.38 -18.84
C GLY A 345 -0.26 -15.97 -20.15
N LYS A 346 0.14 -14.70 -20.30
CA LYS A 346 0.75 -14.17 -21.51
C LYS A 346 2.27 -14.24 -21.43
N THR A 347 2.90 -14.53 -22.57
CA THR A 347 4.35 -14.49 -22.70
C THR A 347 4.84 -13.09 -23.04
N GLU A 348 5.99 -12.73 -22.51
CA GLU A 348 6.68 -11.47 -22.75
C GLU A 348 8.11 -11.76 -23.22
N ARG A 349 8.60 -10.99 -24.19
CA ARG A 349 9.96 -11.13 -24.70
C ARG A 349 10.85 -10.07 -24.06
N ILE A 350 11.91 -10.50 -23.41
CA ILE A 350 12.85 -9.62 -22.73
C ILE A 350 13.63 -8.81 -23.76
N GLY A 351 13.38 -7.49 -23.73
CA GLY A 351 14.03 -6.52 -24.60
C GLY A 351 15.33 -5.99 -23.99
N ARG A 352 15.38 -4.68 -23.79
CA ARG A 352 16.53 -4.01 -23.18
C ARG A 352 16.43 -4.14 -21.66
N MET A 353 17.50 -4.62 -21.02
CA MET A 353 17.65 -4.67 -19.58
C MET A 353 18.64 -3.59 -19.16
N VAL A 354 18.32 -2.85 -18.10
CA VAL A 354 19.15 -1.77 -17.59
C VAL A 354 19.26 -1.85 -16.07
N GLU A 355 20.44 -1.53 -15.57
CA GLU A 355 20.71 -1.26 -14.17
C GLU A 355 20.71 0.25 -13.95
N MET A 356 20.02 0.70 -12.90
CA MET A 356 19.93 2.11 -12.55
C MET A 356 21.06 2.47 -11.56
N GLN A 357 21.91 3.40 -11.97
CA GLN A 357 23.04 3.90 -11.21
C GLN A 357 22.91 5.42 -11.09
N ALA A 358 22.16 5.89 -10.09
CA ALA A 358 21.73 7.28 -9.95
C ALA A 358 21.05 7.78 -11.24
N GLU A 359 21.63 8.75 -11.96
CA GLU A 359 21.12 9.25 -13.24
C GLU A 359 21.56 8.42 -14.46
N ASP A 360 22.61 7.61 -14.32
CA ASP A 360 23.20 6.81 -15.38
C ASP A 360 22.53 5.44 -15.53
N ARG A 361 22.57 4.91 -16.76
CA ARG A 361 21.93 3.64 -17.12
C ARG A 361 22.94 2.71 -17.77
N THR A 362 23.20 1.60 -17.10
CA THR A 362 24.11 0.57 -17.60
C THR A 362 23.29 -0.54 -18.24
N GLU A 363 23.50 -0.81 -19.53
CA GLU A 363 22.83 -1.92 -20.20
C GLU A 363 23.37 -3.27 -19.72
N LEU A 364 22.45 -4.17 -19.39
CA LEU A 364 22.75 -5.55 -19.00
C LEU A 364 22.43 -6.52 -20.14
N THR A 365 23.28 -7.53 -20.32
CA THR A 365 23.04 -8.65 -21.23
C THR A 365 22.42 -9.85 -20.53
N SER A 366 22.66 -10.00 -19.23
CA SER A 366 22.21 -11.09 -18.38
C SER A 366 22.01 -10.61 -16.95
N ALA A 367 21.08 -11.24 -16.22
CA ALA A 367 20.85 -11.09 -14.79
C ALA A 367 20.67 -12.48 -14.13
N GLN A 368 20.95 -12.59 -12.85
CA GLN A 368 20.87 -13.82 -12.06
C GLN A 368 20.03 -13.65 -10.79
N ALA A 369 19.71 -14.75 -10.11
CA ALA A 369 19.06 -14.76 -8.80
C ALA A 369 19.76 -13.79 -7.82
N GLY A 370 18.99 -12.93 -7.16
CA GLY A 370 19.46 -11.87 -6.26
C GLY A 370 19.60 -10.50 -6.92
N ASP A 371 19.60 -10.40 -8.25
CA ASP A 371 19.71 -9.13 -8.96
C ASP A 371 18.39 -8.33 -8.96
N ILE A 372 18.53 -7.00 -8.90
CA ILE A 372 17.46 -6.03 -9.14
C ILE A 372 17.81 -5.25 -10.41
N LEU A 373 16.91 -5.23 -11.39
CA LEU A 373 17.10 -4.54 -12.66
C LEU A 373 15.78 -3.98 -13.19
N ALA A 374 15.86 -3.13 -14.22
CA ALA A 374 14.70 -2.65 -14.94
C ALA A 374 14.66 -3.20 -16.38
N ILE A 375 13.48 -3.62 -16.83
CA ILE A 375 13.24 -4.10 -18.19
C ILE A 375 12.43 -3.04 -18.94
N VAL A 376 12.91 -2.63 -20.11
CA VAL A 376 12.28 -1.57 -20.89
C VAL A 376 11.21 -2.14 -21.82
N GLY A 377 10.01 -1.57 -21.77
CA GLY A 377 8.97 -1.74 -22.79
C GLY A 377 8.08 -2.98 -22.63
N MET A 378 7.95 -3.50 -21.41
CA MET A 378 7.00 -4.58 -21.09
C MET A 378 5.56 -4.07 -21.23
N LYS A 379 4.65 -4.89 -21.79
CA LYS A 379 3.27 -4.46 -22.10
C LYS A 379 2.20 -5.06 -21.21
N ASN A 380 2.26 -6.35 -20.93
CA ASN A 380 1.26 -7.07 -20.13
C ASN A 380 1.75 -7.33 -18.70
N VAL A 381 2.49 -6.39 -18.12
CA VAL A 381 3.02 -6.50 -16.75
C VAL A 381 2.51 -5.33 -15.93
N GLN A 382 2.08 -5.63 -14.71
CA GLN A 382 1.69 -4.66 -13.69
C GLN A 382 2.51 -4.94 -12.44
N THR A 383 2.57 -3.96 -11.55
CA THR A 383 3.20 -4.12 -10.25
C THR A 383 2.54 -5.26 -9.45
N GLY A 384 3.34 -6.16 -8.88
CA GLY A 384 2.92 -7.37 -8.19
C GLY A 384 2.90 -8.63 -9.06
N HIS A 385 3.05 -8.52 -10.38
CA HIS A 385 3.04 -9.69 -11.26
C HIS A 385 4.34 -10.52 -11.15
N THR A 386 4.19 -11.84 -11.17
CA THR A 386 5.31 -12.78 -11.27
C THR A 386 5.67 -13.06 -12.74
N LEU A 387 6.95 -12.97 -13.06
CA LEU A 387 7.55 -13.40 -14.32
C LEU A 387 8.30 -14.71 -14.07
N CYS A 388 7.93 -15.78 -14.79
CA CYS A 388 8.49 -17.11 -14.59
C CYS A 388 8.92 -17.78 -15.91
N ALA A 389 9.61 -18.91 -15.80
CA ALA A 389 9.98 -19.75 -16.93
C ALA A 389 8.73 -20.37 -17.59
N VAL A 390 8.66 -20.32 -18.92
CA VAL A 390 7.50 -20.84 -19.69
C VAL A 390 7.26 -22.35 -19.46
N LYS A 391 8.32 -23.12 -19.20
CA LYS A 391 8.24 -24.58 -19.03
C LYS A 391 7.77 -25.00 -17.64
N GLU A 392 7.95 -24.15 -16.65
CA GLU A 392 7.53 -24.38 -15.27
C GLU A 392 6.81 -23.14 -14.74
N PRO A 393 5.53 -22.94 -15.12
CA PRO A 393 4.72 -21.85 -14.60
C PRO A 393 4.58 -21.93 -13.09
N CYS A 394 4.81 -20.82 -12.41
CA CYS A 394 4.56 -20.68 -10.98
C CYS A 394 4.32 -19.22 -10.64
N THR A 395 3.68 -18.99 -9.50
CA THR A 395 3.43 -17.65 -8.97
C THR A 395 4.19 -17.50 -7.65
N LEU A 396 4.89 -16.36 -7.47
CA LEU A 396 5.42 -15.98 -6.16
C LEU A 396 4.25 -15.47 -5.30
N GLU A 397 4.41 -15.49 -3.97
CA GLU A 397 3.38 -14.99 -3.04
C GLU A 397 2.76 -13.68 -3.53
N ALA A 398 1.45 -13.71 -3.80
CA ALA A 398 0.74 -12.57 -4.37
C ALA A 398 0.77 -11.38 -3.41
N MET A 399 0.99 -10.18 -3.96
CA MET A 399 0.79 -8.95 -3.20
C MET A 399 -0.70 -8.69 -3.08
N VAL A 400 -1.22 -8.71 -1.85
CA VAL A 400 -2.60 -8.30 -1.56
C VAL A 400 -2.65 -6.77 -1.55
N PHE A 401 -3.36 -6.19 -2.51
CA PHE A 401 -3.59 -4.75 -2.57
C PHE A 401 -4.95 -4.41 -1.97
N PRO A 402 -5.03 -3.40 -1.09
CA PRO A 402 -6.31 -2.96 -0.53
C PRO A 402 -7.21 -2.34 -1.62
N GLU A 403 -8.52 -2.45 -1.44
CA GLU A 403 -9.49 -1.79 -2.31
C GLU A 403 -9.48 -0.27 -2.09
N PRO A 404 -9.56 0.54 -3.17
CA PRO A 404 -9.55 2.00 -3.04
C PRO A 404 -10.83 2.50 -2.36
N VAL A 405 -10.68 3.49 -1.47
CA VAL A 405 -11.75 3.91 -0.55
C VAL A 405 -12.35 5.28 -0.86
N ILE A 406 -11.70 6.10 -1.70
CA ILE A 406 -12.22 7.40 -2.14
C ILE A 406 -12.35 7.38 -3.66
N SER A 407 -13.37 8.06 -4.19
CA SER A 407 -13.53 8.31 -5.62
C SER A 407 -13.71 9.78 -5.93
N ILE A 408 -13.23 10.22 -7.09
CA ILE A 408 -13.47 11.56 -7.65
C ILE A 408 -13.88 11.44 -9.11
N ALA A 409 -14.90 12.20 -9.51
CA ALA A 409 -15.24 12.34 -10.91
C ALA A 409 -14.28 13.33 -11.58
N VAL A 410 -13.73 12.96 -12.74
CA VAL A 410 -12.89 13.83 -13.56
C VAL A 410 -13.43 13.89 -14.98
N ALA A 411 -13.43 15.09 -15.56
CA ALA A 411 -13.82 15.31 -16.93
C ALA A 411 -12.79 16.20 -17.65
N PRO A 412 -12.36 15.83 -18.87
CA PRO A 412 -11.50 16.69 -19.68
C PRO A 412 -12.31 17.91 -20.15
N LYS A 413 -11.68 19.10 -20.15
CA LYS A 413 -12.33 20.32 -20.66
C LYS A 413 -12.54 20.29 -22.18
N ASP A 414 -11.70 19.54 -22.89
CA ASP A 414 -11.68 19.47 -24.34
C ASP A 414 -11.72 18.02 -24.85
N LYS A 415 -12.20 17.84 -26.09
CA LYS A 415 -12.31 16.50 -26.70
C LYS A 415 -10.94 15.85 -26.98
N GLY A 416 -9.88 16.63 -27.19
CA GLY A 416 -8.52 16.12 -27.37
C GLY A 416 -7.91 15.61 -26.06
N GLY A 417 -8.30 16.21 -24.93
CA GLY A 417 -7.96 15.77 -23.58
C GLY A 417 -8.47 14.37 -23.25
N ALA A 418 -9.62 13.94 -23.78
CA ALA A 418 -10.21 12.63 -23.46
C ALA A 418 -9.33 11.44 -23.88
N GLU A 419 -8.76 11.47 -25.09
CA GLU A 419 -7.88 10.40 -25.59
C GLU A 419 -6.57 10.36 -24.80
N LYS A 420 -5.97 11.54 -24.54
CA LYS A 420 -4.76 11.66 -23.72
C LYS A 420 -4.99 11.19 -22.28
N MET A 421 -6.15 11.54 -21.71
CA MET A 421 -6.56 11.14 -20.37
C MET A 421 -6.67 9.62 -20.26
N GLY A 422 -7.32 8.95 -21.23
CA GLY A 422 -7.43 7.50 -21.24
C GLY A 422 -6.07 6.79 -21.29
N ILE A 423 -5.14 7.27 -22.12
CA ILE A 423 -3.78 6.73 -22.20
C ILE A 423 -3.02 6.96 -20.89
N ALA A 424 -3.10 8.16 -20.32
CA ALA A 424 -2.39 8.50 -19.09
C ALA A 424 -2.90 7.71 -17.88
N ILE A 425 -4.24 7.60 -17.72
CA ILE A 425 -4.84 6.79 -16.65
C ILE A 425 -4.43 5.33 -16.80
N GLY A 426 -4.46 4.76 -18.00
CA GLY A 426 -4.03 3.37 -18.23
C GLY A 426 -2.59 3.10 -17.77
N LYS A 427 -1.69 4.08 -17.95
CA LYS A 427 -0.32 4.01 -17.42
C LYS A 427 -0.28 4.09 -15.88
N MET A 428 -1.03 5.00 -15.29
CA MET A 428 -1.10 5.16 -13.83
C MET A 428 -1.68 3.94 -13.11
N VAL A 429 -2.67 3.27 -13.72
CA VAL A 429 -3.26 2.02 -13.19
C VAL A 429 -2.25 0.87 -13.26
N ALA A 430 -1.43 0.81 -14.33
CA ALA A 430 -0.39 -0.21 -14.43
C ALA A 430 0.74 0.01 -13.39
N GLU A 431 1.05 1.26 -13.09
CA GLU A 431 2.02 1.68 -12.07
C GLU A 431 1.52 1.38 -10.65
N ASP A 432 0.25 1.71 -10.36
CA ASP A 432 -0.37 1.61 -9.05
C ASP A 432 -1.66 0.79 -9.07
N PRO A 433 -1.62 -0.49 -8.62
CA PRO A 433 -2.80 -1.35 -8.53
C PRO A 433 -3.91 -0.83 -7.61
N THR A 434 -3.60 0.10 -6.69
CA THR A 434 -4.57 0.73 -5.80
C THR A 434 -5.23 1.98 -6.38
N PHE A 435 -4.84 2.36 -7.59
CA PHE A 435 -5.52 3.38 -8.38
C PHE A 435 -6.42 2.70 -9.42
N LYS A 436 -7.73 2.83 -9.25
CA LYS A 436 -8.72 2.24 -10.17
C LYS A 436 -9.45 3.32 -10.94
N VAL A 437 -9.86 2.99 -12.17
CA VAL A 437 -10.71 3.85 -12.99
C VAL A 437 -11.98 3.12 -13.37
N GLU A 438 -13.09 3.83 -13.31
CA GLU A 438 -14.39 3.37 -13.77
C GLU A 438 -15.00 4.46 -14.66
N THR A 439 -15.84 4.07 -15.62
CA THR A 439 -16.67 5.03 -16.36
C THR A 439 -18.09 4.82 -15.89
N ASP A 440 -18.71 5.88 -15.39
CA ASP A 440 -20.09 5.84 -14.97
C ASP A 440 -21.00 5.75 -16.20
N GLU A 441 -21.78 4.67 -16.31
CA GLU A 441 -22.57 4.38 -17.51
C GLU A 441 -23.72 5.38 -17.73
N ASP A 442 -24.21 6.03 -16.66
CA ASP A 442 -25.33 6.98 -16.69
C ASP A 442 -24.90 8.40 -17.05
N SER A 443 -23.78 8.87 -16.50
CA SER A 443 -23.24 10.20 -16.73
C SER A 443 -22.21 10.25 -17.85
N GLY A 444 -21.57 9.13 -18.18
CA GLY A 444 -20.42 9.06 -19.06
C GLY A 444 -19.15 9.70 -18.46
N GLU A 445 -19.17 10.05 -17.18
CA GLU A 445 -18.03 10.64 -16.48
C GLU A 445 -16.99 9.57 -16.10
N THR A 446 -15.72 9.96 -16.08
CA THR A 446 -14.64 9.08 -15.62
C THR A 446 -14.47 9.24 -14.11
N ILE A 447 -14.59 8.15 -13.36
CA ILE A 447 -14.42 8.11 -11.91
C ILE A 447 -13.05 7.51 -11.60
N LEU A 448 -12.21 8.29 -10.92
CA LEU A 448 -10.93 7.82 -10.39
C LEU A 448 -11.13 7.39 -8.94
N ARG A 449 -10.61 6.22 -8.56
CA ARG A 449 -10.63 5.71 -7.19
C ARG A 449 -9.22 5.55 -6.65
N GLY A 450 -8.99 5.91 -5.38
CA GLY A 450 -7.67 5.89 -4.75
C GLY A 450 -7.73 5.66 -3.24
N MET A 451 -6.55 5.59 -2.62
CA MET A 451 -6.39 5.26 -1.19
C MET A 451 -6.67 6.42 -0.24
N GLY A 452 -6.62 7.66 -0.73
CA GLY A 452 -6.71 8.86 0.09
C GLY A 452 -6.87 10.11 -0.76
N GLU A 453 -7.20 11.23 -0.12
CA GLU A 453 -7.38 12.52 -0.77
C GLU A 453 -6.08 12.99 -1.43
N LEU A 454 -4.96 12.95 -0.69
CA LEU A 454 -3.64 13.31 -1.21
C LEU A 454 -3.21 12.42 -2.39
N HIS A 455 -3.52 11.12 -2.32
CA HIS A 455 -3.22 10.18 -3.39
C HIS A 455 -3.94 10.62 -4.68
N LEU A 456 -5.24 10.86 -4.61
CA LEU A 456 -6.02 11.31 -5.77
C LEU A 456 -5.59 12.69 -6.27
N ASP A 457 -5.30 13.62 -5.37
CA ASP A 457 -4.80 14.96 -5.71
C ASP A 457 -3.49 14.89 -6.52
N ILE A 458 -2.56 14.03 -6.12
CA ILE A 458 -1.30 13.83 -6.83
C ILE A 458 -1.55 13.20 -8.20
N LYS A 459 -2.39 12.16 -8.30
CA LYS A 459 -2.72 11.55 -9.61
C LYS A 459 -3.38 12.57 -10.55
N VAL A 460 -4.27 13.42 -10.05
CA VAL A 460 -4.87 14.52 -10.82
C VAL A 460 -3.83 15.57 -11.23
N ASP A 461 -2.91 15.94 -10.35
CA ASP A 461 -1.84 16.90 -10.68
C ASP A 461 -0.91 16.34 -11.77
N ILE A 462 -0.55 15.05 -11.71
CA ILE A 462 0.23 14.38 -12.77
C ILE A 462 -0.53 14.40 -14.11
N LEU A 463 -1.85 14.14 -14.10
CA LEU A 463 -2.66 14.25 -15.32
C LEU A 463 -2.63 15.67 -15.91
N LYS A 464 -2.71 16.69 -15.06
CA LYS A 464 -2.71 18.10 -15.47
C LYS A 464 -1.35 18.57 -15.96
N ARG A 465 -0.30 18.40 -15.17
CA ARG A 465 1.03 18.97 -15.42
C ARG A 465 1.86 18.08 -16.35
N THR A 466 2.00 16.80 -16.00
CA THR A 466 2.89 15.87 -16.73
C THR A 466 2.31 15.46 -18.07
N TYR A 467 1.02 15.12 -18.12
CA TYR A 467 0.35 14.70 -19.35
C TYR A 467 -0.37 15.85 -20.08
N GLY A 468 -0.40 17.05 -19.50
CA GLY A 468 -0.99 18.24 -20.12
C GLY A 468 -2.49 18.13 -20.35
N VAL A 469 -3.22 17.40 -19.50
CA VAL A 469 -4.67 17.20 -19.61
C VAL A 469 -5.39 18.21 -18.73
N ASP A 470 -6.10 19.15 -19.34
CA ASP A 470 -6.91 20.12 -18.61
C ASP A 470 -8.18 19.45 -18.05
N LEU A 471 -8.19 19.19 -16.74
CA LEU A 471 -9.27 18.48 -16.05
C LEU A 471 -10.15 19.41 -15.21
N VAL A 472 -11.46 19.14 -15.23
CA VAL A 472 -12.41 19.56 -14.20
C VAL A 472 -12.56 18.40 -13.22
N VAL A 473 -12.38 18.70 -11.93
CA VAL A 473 -12.46 17.73 -10.85
C VAL A 473 -13.77 17.97 -10.12
N GLY A 474 -14.64 16.97 -10.08
CA GLY A 474 -15.86 16.96 -9.31
C GLY A 474 -15.58 16.75 -7.81
N LYS A 475 -16.59 16.95 -6.98
CA LYS A 475 -16.49 16.59 -5.55
C LYS A 475 -16.48 15.06 -5.43
N PRO A 476 -15.80 14.49 -4.41
CA PRO A 476 -15.92 13.08 -4.08
C PRO A 476 -17.39 12.68 -3.88
N GLN A 477 -17.83 11.56 -4.47
CA GLN A 477 -19.23 11.11 -4.39
C GLN A 477 -19.31 9.76 -3.68
N VAL A 478 -20.35 9.60 -2.86
CA VAL A 478 -20.70 8.33 -2.20
C VAL A 478 -21.63 7.55 -3.11
N ALA A 479 -21.37 6.27 -3.31
CA ALA A 479 -22.24 5.38 -4.07
C ALA A 479 -23.47 4.99 -3.22
N TYR A 480 -24.54 5.77 -3.27
CA TYR A 480 -25.82 5.42 -2.63
C TYR A 480 -26.57 4.35 -3.44
N ARG A 481 -27.46 3.63 -2.77
CA ARG A 481 -28.36 2.62 -3.36
C ARG A 481 -29.78 2.83 -2.85
N GLU A 482 -30.75 2.22 -3.49
CA GLU A 482 -32.15 2.23 -3.04
C GLU A 482 -32.59 0.82 -2.61
N THR A 483 -33.59 0.73 -1.73
CA THR A 483 -34.25 -0.54 -1.37
C THR A 483 -35.72 -0.26 -1.05
N ILE A 484 -36.48 -1.30 -0.74
CA ILE A 484 -37.89 -1.20 -0.31
C ILE A 484 -38.02 -1.64 1.16
N THR A 485 -39.09 -1.22 1.83
CA THR A 485 -39.30 -1.53 3.25
C THR A 485 -40.58 -2.32 3.52
N GLN A 486 -41.50 -2.38 2.54
CA GLN A 486 -42.80 -3.02 2.70
C GLN A 486 -43.03 -4.07 1.63
N GLU A 487 -43.66 -5.17 2.02
CA GLU A 487 -44.18 -6.18 1.11
C GLU A 487 -45.44 -5.67 0.40
N ILE A 488 -45.51 -5.90 -0.91
CA ILE A 488 -46.65 -5.54 -1.75
C ILE A 488 -47.01 -6.68 -2.68
N GLU A 489 -48.31 -6.99 -2.72
CA GLU A 489 -48.93 -7.79 -3.77
C GLU A 489 -49.60 -6.87 -4.79
N ASP A 490 -49.26 -7.02 -6.06
CA ASP A 490 -49.88 -6.24 -7.14
C ASP A 490 -50.02 -7.09 -8.42
N SER A 491 -50.83 -6.60 -9.36
CA SER A 491 -51.09 -7.23 -10.65
C SER A 491 -50.84 -6.25 -11.77
N TYR A 492 -50.20 -6.70 -12.84
CA TYR A 492 -49.98 -5.89 -14.04
C TYR A 492 -50.39 -6.65 -15.29
N THR A 493 -51.20 -6.00 -16.13
CA THR A 493 -51.62 -6.53 -17.43
C THR A 493 -51.13 -5.60 -18.54
N HIS A 494 -50.17 -6.08 -19.32
CA HIS A 494 -49.75 -5.44 -20.56
C HIS A 494 -50.65 -5.91 -21.70
N LYS A 495 -51.44 -5.00 -22.27
CA LYS A 495 -52.28 -5.27 -23.44
C LYS A 495 -52.15 -4.13 -24.45
N LYS A 496 -51.59 -4.42 -25.63
CA LYS A 496 -51.46 -3.44 -26.71
C LYS A 496 -51.92 -4.02 -28.05
N GLN A 497 -52.89 -3.35 -28.65
CA GLN A 497 -53.39 -3.62 -30.00
C GLN A 497 -52.98 -2.44 -30.90
N SER A 498 -51.72 -2.40 -31.31
CA SER A 498 -51.29 -1.59 -32.47
C SER A 498 -51.27 -2.51 -33.70
N GLY A 499 -51.47 -1.98 -34.92
CA GLY A 499 -51.73 -2.74 -36.16
C GLY A 499 -50.67 -3.75 -36.67
N GLY A 500 -49.81 -4.29 -35.80
CA GLY A 500 -48.96 -5.47 -36.01
C GLY A 500 -49.40 -6.66 -35.13
N SER A 501 -48.48 -7.55 -34.74
CA SER A 501 -48.77 -8.65 -33.81
C SER A 501 -49.23 -8.12 -32.46
N GLY A 502 -50.30 -8.69 -31.90
CA GLY A 502 -50.82 -8.31 -30.59
C GLY A 502 -49.79 -8.58 -29.48
N GLN A 503 -49.83 -7.76 -28.43
CA GLN A 503 -49.02 -7.98 -27.22
C GLN A 503 -49.93 -8.18 -26.03
N PHE A 504 -49.75 -9.31 -25.34
CA PHE A 504 -50.45 -9.65 -24.12
C PHE A 504 -49.53 -10.33 -23.09
N GLY A 505 -49.52 -9.83 -21.86
CA GLY A 505 -48.90 -10.51 -20.72
C GLY A 505 -49.51 -10.01 -19.42
N LYS A 506 -50.08 -10.91 -18.61
CA LYS A 506 -50.55 -10.62 -17.26
C LYS A 506 -49.65 -11.34 -16.25
N ILE A 507 -49.18 -10.60 -15.26
CA ILE A 507 -48.39 -11.13 -14.14
C ILE A 507 -49.04 -10.69 -12.83
N ASP A 508 -49.18 -11.64 -11.90
CA ASP A 508 -49.60 -11.41 -10.52
C ASP A 508 -48.41 -11.79 -9.62
N TYR A 509 -47.89 -10.80 -8.89
CA TYR A 509 -46.59 -10.90 -8.24
C TYR A 509 -46.61 -10.25 -6.86
N ARG A 510 -45.66 -10.67 -6.04
CA ARG A 510 -45.38 -10.13 -4.72
C ARG A 510 -43.95 -9.62 -4.71
N ILE A 511 -43.75 -8.39 -4.27
CA ILE A 511 -42.44 -7.79 -4.07
C ILE A 511 -42.24 -7.60 -2.57
N LYS A 512 -41.14 -8.12 -2.02
CA LYS A 512 -40.80 -7.95 -0.60
C LYS A 512 -39.34 -7.55 -0.44
N PRO A 513 -38.98 -6.85 0.64
CA PRO A 513 -37.59 -6.60 0.98
C PRO A 513 -36.84 -7.93 1.14
N GLY A 514 -35.67 -8.03 0.52
CA GLY A 514 -34.74 -9.12 0.69
C GLY A 514 -33.92 -8.97 1.98
N GLU A 515 -33.19 -10.02 2.34
CA GLU A 515 -32.17 -9.91 3.39
C GLU A 515 -31.05 -8.97 2.95
N PRO A 516 -30.39 -8.24 3.87
CA PRO A 516 -29.26 -7.38 3.53
C PRO A 516 -28.17 -8.14 2.75
N ASN A 517 -27.73 -7.58 1.62
CA ASN A 517 -26.75 -8.17 0.69
C ASN A 517 -27.23 -9.43 -0.06
N SER A 518 -28.53 -9.74 -0.06
CA SER A 518 -29.08 -10.83 -0.87
C SER A 518 -29.21 -10.47 -2.36
N GLY A 519 -29.18 -9.17 -2.68
CA GLY A 519 -29.33 -8.67 -4.04
C GLY A 519 -30.74 -8.89 -4.60
N PHE A 520 -30.83 -9.06 -5.91
CA PHE A 520 -32.11 -9.37 -6.57
C PHE A 520 -32.37 -10.86 -6.60
N THR A 521 -33.49 -11.30 -6.03
CA THR A 521 -33.92 -12.70 -6.08
C THR A 521 -35.28 -12.83 -6.76
N PHE A 522 -35.42 -13.83 -7.62
CA PHE A 522 -36.67 -14.13 -8.33
C PHE A 522 -37.11 -15.56 -8.04
N SER A 523 -38.35 -15.71 -7.59
CA SER A 523 -38.96 -17.00 -7.30
C SER A 523 -40.32 -17.12 -7.98
N SER A 524 -40.79 -18.35 -8.21
CA SER A 524 -42.09 -18.59 -8.84
C SER A 524 -42.83 -19.73 -8.14
N THR A 525 -44.06 -19.46 -7.72
CA THR A 525 -45.00 -20.42 -7.13
C THR A 525 -46.19 -20.74 -8.04
N VAL A 526 -46.19 -20.24 -9.28
CA VAL A 526 -47.26 -20.48 -10.28
C VAL A 526 -47.59 -21.97 -10.45
N VAL A 527 -48.87 -22.31 -10.25
CA VAL A 527 -49.43 -23.66 -10.44
C VAL A 527 -50.39 -23.66 -11.64
N GLY A 528 -50.44 -24.74 -12.40
CA GLY A 528 -51.48 -24.92 -13.44
C GLY A 528 -51.19 -24.31 -14.82
N GLY A 529 -50.03 -23.67 -15.02
CA GLY A 529 -49.59 -23.22 -16.35
C GLY A 529 -50.23 -21.91 -16.85
N ASN A 530 -50.86 -21.13 -15.96
CA ASN A 530 -51.42 -19.81 -16.25
C ASN A 530 -50.38 -18.82 -16.80
N VAL A 531 -49.11 -19.02 -16.46
CA VAL A 531 -47.96 -18.43 -17.14
C VAL A 531 -47.02 -19.59 -17.54
N PRO A 532 -46.77 -19.80 -18.83
CA PRO A 532 -45.81 -20.81 -19.28
C PRO A 532 -44.41 -20.56 -18.71
N LYS A 533 -43.75 -21.63 -18.23
CA LYS A 533 -42.39 -21.57 -17.64
C LYS A 533 -41.34 -20.97 -18.58
N GLU A 534 -41.58 -21.06 -19.89
CA GLU A 534 -40.72 -20.49 -20.94
C GLU A 534 -40.62 -18.96 -20.86
N PHE A 535 -41.60 -18.28 -20.25
CA PHE A 535 -41.59 -16.83 -20.10
C PHE A 535 -40.99 -16.34 -18.79
N PHE A 536 -40.71 -17.22 -17.81
CA PHE A 536 -40.15 -16.82 -16.52
C PHE A 536 -38.80 -16.09 -16.65
N PRO A 537 -37.84 -16.55 -17.48
CA PRO A 537 -36.59 -15.82 -17.67
C PRO A 537 -36.78 -14.41 -18.24
N ALA A 538 -37.83 -14.17 -19.03
CA ALA A 538 -38.12 -12.86 -19.59
C ALA A 538 -38.74 -11.91 -18.54
N ILE A 539 -39.57 -12.44 -17.63
CA ILE A 539 -40.12 -11.70 -16.49
C ILE A 539 -39.00 -11.32 -15.53
N GLU A 540 -38.15 -12.29 -15.16
CA GLU A 540 -36.99 -12.08 -14.31
C GLU A 540 -36.06 -11.02 -14.91
N LYS A 541 -35.71 -11.14 -16.20
CA LYS A 541 -34.90 -10.15 -16.90
C LYS A 541 -35.55 -8.76 -16.89
N GLY A 542 -36.87 -8.69 -17.03
CA GLY A 542 -37.61 -7.43 -17.02
C GLY A 542 -37.57 -6.72 -15.67
N PHE A 543 -37.68 -7.46 -14.55
CA PHE A 543 -37.49 -6.90 -13.21
C PHE A 543 -36.02 -6.55 -12.96
N LYS A 544 -35.09 -7.46 -13.26
CA LYS A 544 -33.65 -7.26 -13.06
C LYS A 544 -33.14 -6.02 -13.78
N GLY A 545 -33.52 -5.81 -15.03
CA GLY A 545 -33.10 -4.64 -15.81
C GLY A 545 -33.75 -3.32 -15.40
N MET A 546 -34.69 -3.32 -14.46
CA MET A 546 -35.20 -2.09 -13.83
C MET A 546 -34.56 -1.82 -12.46
N MET A 547 -33.84 -2.79 -11.89
CA MET A 547 -33.15 -2.61 -10.62
C MET A 547 -31.99 -1.62 -10.75
N ASP A 548 -31.49 -1.34 -11.95
CA ASP A 548 -30.40 -0.38 -12.14
C ASP A 548 -30.86 1.08 -11.91
N GLU A 549 -32.15 1.38 -12.05
CA GLU A 549 -32.70 2.74 -11.92
C GLU A 549 -33.81 2.80 -10.86
N GLY A 550 -33.46 3.28 -9.67
CA GLY A 550 -34.39 3.48 -8.55
C GLY A 550 -35.39 4.63 -8.76
N VAL A 551 -36.39 4.70 -7.88
CA VAL A 551 -37.52 5.63 -8.02
C VAL A 551 -37.31 6.95 -7.26
N LEU A 552 -36.39 7.00 -6.29
CA LEU A 552 -36.16 8.17 -5.45
C LEU A 552 -35.20 9.16 -6.10
N ALA A 553 -34.00 8.68 -6.40
CA ALA A 553 -32.89 9.46 -6.94
C ALA A 553 -32.25 8.79 -8.17
N GLY A 554 -32.78 7.64 -8.62
CA GLY A 554 -32.25 6.91 -9.78
C GLY A 554 -31.03 6.07 -9.44
N PHE A 555 -30.79 5.77 -8.15
CA PHE A 555 -29.70 4.86 -7.78
C PHE A 555 -30.16 3.40 -7.90
N PRO A 556 -29.23 2.46 -8.17
CA PRO A 556 -29.58 1.04 -8.23
C PRO A 556 -30.25 0.52 -6.96
N VAL A 557 -31.30 -0.26 -7.17
CA VAL A 557 -32.13 -0.91 -6.17
C VAL A 557 -31.49 -2.25 -5.77
N LEU A 558 -31.30 -2.46 -4.47
CA LEU A 558 -30.73 -3.67 -3.89
C LEU A 558 -31.71 -4.34 -2.91
N ASP A 559 -31.45 -5.61 -2.65
CA ASP A 559 -32.14 -6.44 -1.65
C ASP A 559 -33.65 -6.47 -1.87
N VAL A 560 -34.06 -6.96 -3.04
CA VAL A 560 -35.48 -7.10 -3.42
C VAL A 560 -35.74 -8.52 -3.89
N GLU A 561 -36.74 -9.16 -3.27
CA GLU A 561 -37.26 -10.45 -3.72
C GLU A 561 -38.58 -10.26 -4.46
N VAL A 562 -38.68 -10.85 -5.65
CA VAL A 562 -39.90 -10.88 -6.45
C VAL A 562 -40.39 -12.32 -6.59
N GLU A 563 -41.59 -12.57 -6.09
CA GLU A 563 -42.29 -13.85 -6.22
C GLU A 563 -43.41 -13.71 -7.27
N LEU A 564 -43.34 -14.52 -8.33
CA LEU A 564 -44.44 -14.68 -9.28
C LEU A 564 -45.36 -15.82 -8.82
N TYR A 565 -46.61 -15.53 -8.46
CA TYR A 565 -47.53 -16.55 -7.93
C TYR A 565 -48.69 -16.88 -8.87
N ASP A 566 -49.09 -15.97 -9.77
CA ASP A 566 -50.11 -16.24 -10.79
C ASP A 566 -49.93 -15.31 -12.02
N GLY A 567 -50.79 -15.46 -13.02
CA GLY A 567 -50.82 -14.56 -14.17
C GLY A 567 -51.78 -15.01 -15.25
N GLY A 568 -51.52 -14.57 -16.48
CA GLY A 568 -52.31 -14.97 -17.63
C GLY A 568 -51.58 -14.76 -18.95
N PHE A 569 -51.77 -15.70 -19.88
CA PHE A 569 -51.25 -15.60 -21.23
C PHE A 569 -52.36 -15.77 -22.28
N HIS A 570 -52.11 -15.27 -23.48
CA HIS A 570 -52.95 -15.44 -24.66
C HIS A 570 -52.14 -16.19 -25.72
N ALA A 571 -52.67 -17.29 -26.25
CA ALA A 571 -51.91 -18.21 -27.09
C ALA A 571 -51.30 -17.59 -28.37
N VAL A 572 -51.85 -16.47 -28.85
CA VAL A 572 -51.41 -15.80 -30.09
C VAL A 572 -50.67 -14.49 -29.82
N ASP A 573 -51.05 -13.77 -28.77
CA ASP A 573 -50.56 -12.40 -28.51
C ASP A 573 -49.49 -12.35 -27.41
N SER A 574 -49.24 -13.45 -26.70
CA SER A 574 -48.19 -13.53 -25.69
C SER A 574 -46.85 -13.90 -26.29
N SER A 575 -45.81 -13.19 -25.85
CA SER A 575 -44.41 -13.43 -26.22
C SER A 575 -43.50 -13.09 -25.05
N ALA A 576 -42.26 -13.59 -25.08
CA ALA A 576 -41.24 -13.25 -24.07
C ALA A 576 -41.06 -11.73 -23.93
N VAL A 577 -41.06 -10.99 -25.05
CA VAL A 577 -40.96 -9.52 -25.06
C VAL A 577 -42.16 -8.86 -24.38
N ALA A 578 -43.38 -9.38 -24.59
CA ALA A 578 -44.57 -8.84 -23.94
C ALA A 578 -44.54 -9.02 -22.41
N PHE A 579 -44.03 -10.16 -21.92
CA PHE A 579 -43.83 -10.42 -20.49
C PHE A 579 -42.68 -9.63 -19.88
N GLU A 580 -41.58 -9.40 -20.62
CA GLU A 580 -40.50 -8.51 -20.17
C GLU A 580 -41.01 -7.06 -20.01
N ILE A 581 -41.83 -6.57 -20.95
CA ILE A 581 -42.44 -5.24 -20.86
C ILE A 581 -43.47 -5.19 -19.71
N ALA A 582 -44.22 -6.27 -19.49
CA ALA A 582 -45.14 -6.37 -18.37
C ALA A 582 -44.40 -6.26 -17.02
N ALA A 583 -43.26 -6.95 -16.86
CA ALA A 583 -42.41 -6.84 -15.67
C ALA A 583 -41.86 -5.41 -15.46
N LYS A 584 -41.42 -4.74 -16.53
CA LYS A 584 -40.98 -3.34 -16.45
C LYS A 584 -42.10 -2.38 -16.04
N GLY A 585 -43.32 -2.62 -16.53
CA GLY A 585 -44.52 -1.86 -16.14
C GLY A 585 -44.92 -2.11 -14.68
N ALA A 586 -44.87 -3.37 -14.25
CA ALA A 586 -45.10 -3.80 -12.87
C ALA A 586 -44.15 -3.12 -11.88
N PHE A 587 -42.85 -3.13 -12.17
CA PHE A 587 -41.84 -2.47 -11.33
C PHE A 587 -42.16 -0.98 -11.11
N ARG A 588 -42.42 -0.23 -12.20
CA ARG A 588 -42.75 1.20 -12.13
C ARG A 588 -44.03 1.50 -11.36
N GLN A 589 -45.00 0.59 -11.37
CA GLN A 589 -46.26 0.74 -10.64
C GLN A 589 -46.08 0.47 -9.14
N SER A 590 -45.28 -0.53 -8.79
CA SER A 590 -45.32 -1.14 -7.45
C SER A 590 -44.20 -0.65 -6.53
N ILE A 591 -43.00 -0.40 -7.04
CA ILE A 591 -41.86 0.06 -6.22
C ILE A 591 -42.14 1.40 -5.50
N PRO A 592 -42.77 2.42 -6.13
CA PRO A 592 -43.11 3.66 -5.41
C PRO A 592 -44.07 3.46 -4.23
N LYS A 593 -44.86 2.38 -4.23
CA LYS A 593 -45.79 2.05 -3.16
C LYS A 593 -45.11 1.27 -2.02
N ALA A 594 -43.99 0.57 -2.30
CA ALA A 594 -43.32 -0.37 -1.40
C ALA A 594 -42.46 0.28 -0.30
N GLY A 595 -42.68 1.57 -0.04
CA GLY A 595 -41.88 2.37 0.89
C GLY A 595 -40.40 2.39 0.49
N PRO A 596 -40.05 2.93 -0.69
CA PRO A 596 -38.66 2.99 -1.13
C PRO A 596 -37.83 3.83 -0.16
N GLN A 597 -36.60 3.39 0.10
CA GLN A 597 -35.67 4.02 1.03
C GLN A 597 -34.26 4.08 0.44
N LEU A 598 -33.55 5.16 0.73
CA LEU A 598 -32.15 5.31 0.37
C LEU A 598 -31.27 4.57 1.40
N ILE A 599 -30.31 3.82 0.91
CA ILE A 599 -29.29 3.12 1.71
C ILE A 599 -27.91 3.66 1.36
N GLU A 600 -27.06 3.77 2.37
CA GLU A 600 -25.70 4.30 2.26
C GLU A 600 -24.66 3.22 2.61
N PRO A 601 -23.45 3.28 2.02
CA PRO A 601 -22.40 2.32 2.31
C PRO A 601 -21.80 2.56 3.71
N ILE A 602 -21.77 1.51 4.51
CA ILE A 602 -21.14 1.45 5.82
C ILE A 602 -19.77 0.79 5.68
N MET A 603 -18.77 1.45 6.23
CA MET A 603 -17.40 0.99 6.25
C MET A 603 -17.10 0.35 7.59
N LYS A 604 -16.43 -0.79 7.59
CA LYS A 604 -15.77 -1.33 8.77
C LYS A 604 -14.43 -0.62 8.91
N VAL A 605 -14.36 0.26 9.90
CA VAL A 605 -13.22 1.10 10.21
C VAL A 605 -12.43 0.45 11.35
N ASP A 606 -11.14 0.23 11.14
CA ASP A 606 -10.19 -0.15 12.19
C ASP A 606 -9.30 1.05 12.46
N VAL A 607 -9.52 1.72 13.59
CA VAL A 607 -8.75 2.89 14.01
C VAL A 607 -7.73 2.47 15.05
N PHE A 608 -6.46 2.58 14.72
CA PHE A 608 -5.39 2.51 15.69
C PHE A 608 -5.18 3.89 16.33
N THR A 609 -5.05 3.93 17.65
CA THR A 609 -4.71 5.13 18.41
C THR A 609 -3.86 4.76 19.62
N PRO A 610 -2.96 5.63 20.08
CA PRO A 610 -2.33 5.48 21.39
C PRO A 610 -3.38 5.42 22.50
N GLU A 611 -3.03 4.75 23.61
CA GLU A 611 -3.89 4.60 24.79
C GLU A 611 -4.42 5.94 25.31
N ASP A 612 -3.59 6.98 25.26
CA ASP A 612 -3.90 8.33 25.75
C ASP A 612 -5.08 8.99 25.02
N HIS A 613 -5.37 8.59 23.78
CA HIS A 613 -6.32 9.26 22.89
C HIS A 613 -7.56 8.42 22.56
N VAL A 614 -7.71 7.25 23.18
CA VAL A 614 -8.85 6.33 22.93
C VAL A 614 -10.19 7.02 23.13
N GLY A 615 -10.34 7.79 24.21
CA GLY A 615 -11.59 8.50 24.52
C GLY A 615 -11.99 9.54 23.47
N ASP A 616 -11.01 10.29 22.96
CA ASP A 616 -11.23 11.33 21.95
C ASP A 616 -11.63 10.71 20.61
N VAL A 617 -10.95 9.63 20.20
CA VAL A 617 -11.23 8.91 18.96
C VAL A 617 -12.61 8.25 18.99
N ILE A 618 -12.97 7.58 20.09
CA ILE A 618 -14.33 7.03 20.27
C ILE A 618 -15.37 8.16 20.23
N GLY A 619 -15.08 9.31 20.83
CA GLY A 619 -15.94 10.48 20.80
C GLY A 619 -16.20 11.00 19.38
N ASP A 620 -15.16 11.10 18.54
CA ASP A 620 -15.30 11.56 17.15
C ASP A 620 -16.02 10.55 16.26
N LEU A 621 -15.69 9.26 16.39
CA LEU A 621 -16.39 8.19 15.66
C LEU A 621 -17.89 8.20 15.95
N ASN A 622 -18.29 8.39 17.21
CA ASN A 622 -19.70 8.52 17.58
C ASN A 622 -20.36 9.76 16.96
N ARG A 623 -19.67 10.91 16.90
CA ARG A 623 -20.20 12.12 16.22
C ARG A 623 -20.42 11.89 14.73
N ARG A 624 -19.57 11.06 14.12
CA ARG A 624 -19.65 10.63 12.71
C ARG A 624 -20.64 9.48 12.47
N ARG A 625 -21.59 9.26 13.40
CA ARG A 625 -22.58 8.18 13.32
C ARG A 625 -21.96 6.78 13.30
N GLY A 626 -20.73 6.65 13.78
CA GLY A 626 -20.02 5.38 13.91
C GLY A 626 -20.56 4.54 15.06
N MET A 627 -20.71 3.24 14.84
CA MET A 627 -21.06 2.25 15.86
C MET A 627 -19.83 1.45 16.24
N ILE A 628 -19.33 1.67 17.46
CA ILE A 628 -18.18 0.91 17.98
C ILE A 628 -18.57 -0.56 18.15
N LYS A 629 -17.77 -1.47 17.62
CA LYS A 629 -17.93 -2.92 17.72
C LYS A 629 -17.03 -3.53 18.77
N ASP A 630 -15.75 -3.15 18.71
CA ASP A 630 -14.73 -3.77 19.53
C ASP A 630 -13.58 -2.81 19.84
N GLN A 631 -12.86 -3.12 20.92
CA GLN A 631 -11.68 -2.42 21.36
C GLN A 631 -10.62 -3.44 21.75
N GLU A 632 -9.58 -3.55 20.92
CA GLU A 632 -8.47 -4.48 21.14
C GLU A 632 -7.25 -3.71 21.62
N ALA A 633 -6.82 -3.98 22.85
CA ALA A 633 -5.55 -3.46 23.36
C ALA A 633 -4.39 -4.27 22.76
N GLY A 634 -3.42 -3.58 22.16
CA GLY A 634 -2.16 -4.13 21.69
C GLY A 634 -0.99 -3.60 22.51
N THR A 635 0.21 -4.10 22.23
CA THR A 635 1.43 -3.72 22.97
C THR A 635 1.80 -2.24 22.83
N THR A 636 1.41 -1.60 21.72
CA THR A 636 1.85 -0.24 21.33
C THR A 636 0.71 0.78 21.27
N GLY A 637 -0.52 0.35 21.55
CA GLY A 637 -1.73 1.18 21.44
C GLY A 637 -3.00 0.34 21.34
N VAL A 638 -4.12 1.00 21.05
CA VAL A 638 -5.45 0.39 21.02
C VAL A 638 -6.03 0.47 19.61
N ARG A 639 -6.58 -0.64 19.14
CA ARG A 639 -7.40 -0.68 17.93
C ARG A 639 -8.88 -0.59 18.29
N ILE A 640 -9.57 0.34 17.65
CA ILE A 640 -11.00 0.58 17.81
C ILE A 640 -11.67 0.17 16.49
N LYS A 641 -12.45 -0.90 16.53
CA LYS A 641 -13.21 -1.37 15.38
C LYS A 641 -14.60 -0.77 15.43
N ALA A 642 -15.04 -0.12 14.35
CA ALA A 642 -16.32 0.56 14.26
C ALA A 642 -16.95 0.43 12.88
N ASP A 643 -18.27 0.42 12.81
CA ASP A 643 -19.02 0.56 11.56
C ASP A 643 -19.36 2.04 11.37
N VAL A 644 -18.87 2.69 10.31
CA VAL A 644 -19.05 4.14 10.07
C VAL A 644 -19.52 4.40 8.65
N PRO A 645 -20.52 5.28 8.41
CA PRO A 645 -20.92 5.66 7.06
C PRO A 645 -19.78 6.31 6.28
N LEU A 646 -19.56 5.89 5.02
CA LEU A 646 -18.49 6.45 4.18
C LEU A 646 -18.64 7.96 3.98
N SER A 647 -19.89 8.44 3.93
CA SER A 647 -20.25 9.87 3.82
C SER A 647 -19.68 10.73 4.95
N GLU A 648 -19.47 10.15 6.13
CA GLU A 648 -18.94 10.83 7.31
C GLU A 648 -17.42 10.65 7.45
N MET A 649 -16.77 9.87 6.57
CA MET A 649 -15.34 9.56 6.67
C MET A 649 -14.46 10.49 5.82
N PHE A 650 -15.06 11.38 5.02
CA PHE A 650 -14.30 12.38 4.27
C PHE A 650 -13.50 13.29 5.20
N GLY A 651 -12.20 13.45 4.90
CA GLY A 651 -11.27 14.21 5.73
C GLY A 651 -10.98 13.61 7.11
N TYR A 652 -11.44 12.38 7.41
CA TYR A 652 -11.26 11.78 8.73
C TYR A 652 -9.78 11.64 9.11
N ILE A 653 -8.89 11.31 8.17
CA ILE A 653 -7.45 11.19 8.46
C ILE A 653 -6.87 12.49 9.06
N GLY A 654 -7.28 13.65 8.54
CA GLY A 654 -6.80 14.95 9.05
C GLY A 654 -7.30 15.23 10.46
N HIS A 655 -8.58 14.94 10.73
CA HIS A 655 -9.18 15.10 12.06
C HIS A 655 -8.57 14.11 13.06
N LEU A 656 -8.48 12.83 12.69
CA LEU A 656 -7.89 11.77 13.50
C LEU A 656 -6.47 12.13 13.91
N ARG A 657 -5.64 12.55 12.94
CA ARG A 657 -4.27 13.00 13.22
C ARG A 657 -4.22 14.20 14.14
N THR A 658 -5.10 15.17 13.97
CA THR A 658 -5.14 16.34 14.85
C THR A 658 -5.44 15.94 16.30
N MET A 659 -6.37 14.99 16.51
CA MET A 659 -6.74 14.52 17.85
C MET A 659 -5.67 13.64 18.50
N THR A 660 -4.97 12.85 17.69
CA THR A 660 -4.01 11.83 18.16
C THR A 660 -2.56 12.28 18.08
N SER A 661 -2.30 13.58 17.91
CA SER A 661 -0.96 14.12 17.70
C SER A 661 -0.21 13.44 16.54
N GLY A 662 -0.95 13.09 15.49
CA GLY A 662 -0.48 12.39 14.29
C GLY A 662 -0.49 10.86 14.40
N ARG A 663 -0.64 10.28 15.61
CA ARG A 663 -0.45 8.85 15.94
C ARG A 663 -1.56 7.93 15.47
N GLY A 664 -2.73 8.51 15.27
CA GLY A 664 -3.92 7.82 14.84
C GLY A 664 -3.80 7.40 13.38
N GLN A 665 -4.11 6.14 13.15
CA GLN A 665 -4.29 5.60 11.81
C GLN A 665 -5.66 4.98 11.73
N PHE A 666 -6.19 4.91 10.52
CA PHE A 666 -7.32 4.03 10.30
C PHE A 666 -7.15 3.34 8.96
N SER A 667 -7.63 2.12 8.90
CA SER A 667 -8.03 1.49 7.66
C SER A 667 -9.55 1.43 7.64
N MET A 668 -10.12 1.36 6.43
CA MET A 668 -11.54 1.10 6.29
C MET A 668 -11.78 0.16 5.11
N GLU A 669 -12.67 -0.79 5.30
CA GLU A 669 -13.12 -1.74 4.27
C GLU A 669 -14.64 -1.64 4.13
N PHE A 670 -15.17 -1.88 2.93
CA PHE A 670 -16.62 -1.92 2.74
C PHE A 670 -17.20 -3.06 3.59
N SER A 671 -18.26 -2.76 4.37
CA SER A 671 -18.94 -3.76 5.19
C SER A 671 -20.27 -4.16 4.56
N HIS A 672 -21.21 -3.23 4.49
CA HIS A 672 -22.58 -3.47 4.01
C HIS A 672 -23.27 -2.14 3.69
N TYR A 673 -24.45 -2.21 3.07
CA TYR A 673 -25.34 -1.06 2.98
C TYR A 673 -26.29 -1.03 4.17
N ASN A 674 -26.56 0.17 4.68
CA ASN A 674 -27.53 0.37 5.75
C ASN A 674 -28.44 1.57 5.47
N GLN A 675 -29.56 1.65 6.18
CA GLN A 675 -30.54 2.71 6.04
C GLN A 675 -29.93 4.09 6.26
N CYS A 676 -30.07 4.95 5.26
CA CYS A 676 -29.64 6.34 5.35
C CYS A 676 -30.64 7.13 6.21
N PRO A 677 -30.19 7.94 7.19
CA PRO A 677 -31.06 8.81 7.97
C PRO A 677 -31.87 9.77 7.08
N ALA A 678 -33.13 10.04 7.46
CA ALA A 678 -34.07 10.79 6.64
C ALA A 678 -33.56 12.18 6.22
N ASN A 679 -32.88 12.89 7.11
CA ASN A 679 -32.30 14.21 6.84
C ASN A 679 -31.19 14.17 5.78
N VAL A 680 -30.37 13.12 5.78
CA VAL A 680 -29.30 12.93 4.78
C VAL A 680 -29.93 12.50 3.44
N ALA A 681 -30.87 11.56 3.48
CA ALA A 681 -31.56 11.08 2.30
C ALA A 681 -32.30 12.21 1.54
N GLU A 682 -33.03 13.08 2.24
CA GLU A 682 -33.71 14.23 1.62
C GLU A 682 -32.73 15.18 0.91
N THR A 683 -31.56 15.42 1.50
CA THR A 683 -30.51 16.27 0.93
C THR A 683 -29.97 15.67 -0.36
N VAL A 684 -29.60 14.37 -0.34
CA VAL A 684 -29.07 13.66 -1.51
C VAL A 684 -30.10 13.63 -2.65
N ILE A 685 -31.38 13.35 -2.35
CA ILE A 685 -32.46 13.34 -3.34
C ILE A 685 -32.62 14.72 -3.98
N ALA A 686 -32.52 15.80 -3.20
CA ALA A 686 -32.61 17.16 -3.71
C ALA A 686 -31.45 17.51 -4.65
N GLU A 687 -30.21 17.18 -4.26
CA GLU A 687 -29.01 17.42 -5.07
C GLU A 687 -29.06 16.70 -6.42
N VAL A 688 -29.45 15.42 -6.42
CA VAL A 688 -29.56 14.63 -7.66
C VAL A 688 -30.66 15.19 -8.58
N LYS A 689 -31.81 15.60 -8.02
CA LYS A 689 -32.88 16.24 -8.80
C LYS A 689 -32.42 17.55 -9.42
N GLU A 690 -31.68 18.38 -8.69
CA GLU A 690 -31.14 19.64 -9.23
C GLU A 690 -30.11 19.39 -10.33
N ARG A 691 -29.25 18.37 -10.16
CA ARG A 691 -28.27 17.95 -11.18
C ARG A 691 -28.96 17.48 -12.45
N ASN A 692 -29.99 16.65 -12.33
CA ASN A 692 -30.74 16.13 -13.48
C ASN A 692 -31.55 17.23 -14.18
N ALA A 693 -31.99 18.27 -13.48
CA ALA A 693 -32.67 19.42 -14.08
C ALA A 693 -31.72 20.38 -14.82
N LYS A 694 -30.41 20.32 -14.56
CA LYS A 694 -29.36 21.10 -15.25
C LYS A 694 -28.79 20.41 -16.48
N LYS A 695 -28.99 19.09 -16.62
CA LYS A 695 -28.73 18.33 -17.84
C LYS A 695 -29.87 18.54 -18.84
#